data_AF-A0AAP4UB93-F1
#
_entry.id   AF-A0AAP4UB93-F1
#
_cell.length_a   1.000
_cell.length_b   1.000
_cell.length_c   1.000
_cell.angle_alpha   90.00
_cell.angle_beta   90.00
_cell.angle_gamma   90.00
#
_symmetry.space_group_name_H-M   'P 1'
#
loop_
_entity.id
_entity.type
_entity.pdbx_description
1 polymer ?
#
loop_
_entity_poly.entity_id
_entity_poly.type
_entity_poly.pdbx_seq_one_letter_code
_entity_poly.pdbx_strand_id
1 'polypeptide(L)'
;MSFDVDEEILQDFLIEAGEILELLQEQLVALENNPDDADLLNAIFRGFHTVKGGAGFLSLGPMVDVCHEAENTFDLLRTGKRQVNAELMDIILQAVDAINSMFEQTQQGQPQDDADPALLEKLKLLSSGAPLPSEISETVVETESEVVEEFIEAIIEQPVAAAEAEVVSDAGTSGSIDDIDESEFEALLDALHGQGKSPTSVNDEPVAGVTVNATSPNNDSAASDEISDDEFEALLDELHGSGGFQSTTAKNEPAAVAEEPKVDADDITDDEFEKLLDELHGKGSAPAAVTPPVEASKPKASPPSEPAKAEPKAPAPVAKAPVNKAPASKAPASKAPVAKAAEPASKAVPAAKKAEPAKTQNAMPQGETTVRVDTSRLDQIMNMVGELVLVRNRLVSLGISRDDEEMSKALANLDLVTADLQGAVMKTRMQPIKKVFGRFPRVVRDLARTLNKEIDLIMVGEDTDLDKNLVEALADPLVHLVRNSVDHGIEMPITREANGKPRTGTITLSASQEGDHILLKIEDDGAGMDANKLKEIAISRGVLDEDSAARMTDNEAYNLIFAPGFSTKVEISDISGRGVGMDVVKTRITQLNGTVHIDSVQGKGTILEIKVPLTLAIMPTLMVDVAKQVFALPLSSVNEIFHLDLTKTNVVDGQLTVIVRDKAVPLFYLEQWLHRNKTNFIHGDKKQGHVVIVQLGTMQIGFVVDALIGQEEVVIKPLGSMLQGTPGMAGATITSDGGIALILDVPGLLKYYAKSKK
;
A
#
# COMPACT_ATOMS: atom_id res chain seq x y z
N MET A 1 1.13 28.80 -28.74
CA MET A 1 1.50 30.18 -28.29
C MET A 1 0.46 30.85 -27.36
N SER A 2 -0.66 30.22 -27.00
CA SER A 2 -1.45 30.63 -25.82
C SER A 2 -1.94 29.39 -25.07
N PHE A 3 -2.52 28.42 -25.80
CA PHE A 3 -2.98 27.15 -25.24
C PHE A 3 -1.94 26.41 -24.37
N ASP A 4 -0.65 26.43 -24.75
CA ASP A 4 0.44 25.85 -23.94
C ASP A 4 0.55 26.50 -22.54
N VAL A 5 0.34 27.81 -22.46
CA VAL A 5 0.47 28.61 -21.23
C VAL A 5 -0.74 28.39 -20.32
N ASP A 6 -1.93 28.28 -20.91
CA ASP A 6 -3.16 27.97 -20.16
C ASP A 6 -3.09 26.55 -19.55
N GLU A 7 -2.44 25.60 -20.23
CA GLU A 7 -2.25 24.21 -19.75
C GLU A 7 -1.11 24.08 -18.74
N GLU A 8 0.00 24.82 -18.88
CA GLU A 8 1.09 24.89 -17.88
C GLU A 8 0.57 25.45 -16.54
N ILE A 9 -0.17 26.56 -16.55
CA ILE A 9 -0.76 27.16 -15.34
C ILE A 9 -1.82 26.24 -14.71
N LEU A 10 -2.58 25.49 -15.54
CA LEU A 10 -3.52 24.49 -15.05
C LEU A 10 -2.81 23.34 -14.32
N GLN A 11 -1.66 22.87 -14.83
CA GLN A 11 -0.87 21.82 -14.18
C GLN A 11 -0.26 22.30 -12.85
N ASP A 12 0.30 23.51 -12.81
CA ASP A 12 0.81 24.11 -11.56
C ASP A 12 -0.30 24.24 -10.50
N PHE A 13 -1.49 24.73 -10.88
CA PHE A 13 -2.64 24.80 -9.99
C PHE A 13 -3.07 23.42 -9.49
N LEU A 14 -3.12 22.41 -10.37
CA LEU A 14 -3.51 21.05 -9.97
C LEU A 14 -2.51 20.46 -8.96
N ILE A 15 -1.22 20.75 -9.10
CA ILE A 15 -0.19 20.33 -8.13
C ILE A 15 -0.37 21.05 -6.78
N GLU A 16 -0.49 22.38 -6.78
CA GLU A 16 -0.65 23.16 -5.53
C GLU A 16 -1.98 22.83 -4.82
N ALA A 17 -3.10 22.85 -5.53
CA ALA A 17 -4.42 22.60 -4.95
C ALA A 17 -4.56 21.15 -4.47
N GLY A 18 -3.97 20.16 -5.15
CA GLY A 18 -3.97 18.77 -4.69
C GLY A 18 -3.27 18.59 -3.34
N GLU A 19 -2.12 19.24 -3.15
CA GLU A 19 -1.40 19.22 -1.87
C GLU A 19 -2.15 19.97 -0.76
N ILE A 20 -2.78 21.10 -1.08
CA ILE A 20 -3.63 21.82 -0.12
C ILE A 20 -4.87 21.00 0.26
N LEU A 21 -5.47 20.24 -0.67
CA LEU A 21 -6.62 19.38 -0.38
C LEU A 21 -6.26 18.15 0.46
N GLU A 22 -5.12 17.50 0.24
CA GLU A 22 -4.62 16.42 1.12
C GLU A 22 -4.34 16.97 2.54
N LEU A 23 -3.70 18.14 2.63
CA LEU A 23 -3.42 18.80 3.92
C LEU A 23 -4.69 19.26 4.65
N LEU A 24 -5.69 19.78 3.93
CA LEU A 24 -6.99 20.18 4.49
C LEU A 24 -7.72 19.00 5.13
N GLN A 25 -7.66 17.81 4.53
CA GLN A 25 -8.27 16.60 5.12
C GLN A 25 -7.61 16.22 6.45
N GLU A 26 -6.27 16.24 6.55
CA GLU A 26 -5.58 15.98 7.82
C GLU A 26 -5.88 17.06 8.87
N GLN A 27 -5.90 18.33 8.49
CA GLN A 27 -6.20 19.44 9.41
C GLN A 27 -7.64 19.41 9.92
N LEU A 28 -8.63 19.02 9.11
CA LEU A 28 -10.03 18.89 9.53
C LEU A 28 -10.21 17.76 10.56
N VAL A 29 -9.53 16.62 10.36
CA VAL A 29 -9.52 15.52 11.35
C VAL A 29 -8.78 15.93 12.63
N ALA A 30 -7.70 16.71 12.53
CA ALA A 30 -7.02 17.27 13.70
C ALA A 30 -7.89 18.27 14.48
N LEU A 31 -8.69 19.08 13.78
CA LEU A 31 -9.63 20.05 14.35
C LEU A 31 -10.84 19.37 15.01
N GLU A 32 -11.32 18.23 14.48
CA GLU A 32 -12.37 17.44 15.15
C GLU A 32 -11.93 17.00 16.55
N ASN A 33 -10.64 16.66 16.71
CA ASN A 33 -10.05 16.27 17.98
C ASN A 33 -9.65 17.47 18.87
N ASN A 34 -9.47 18.66 18.31
CA ASN A 34 -9.09 19.89 19.02
C ASN A 34 -9.94 21.11 18.58
N PRO A 35 -11.24 21.17 18.94
CA PRO A 35 -12.19 22.17 18.42
C PRO A 35 -11.79 23.65 18.61
N ASP A 36 -11.05 23.96 19.68
CA ASP A 36 -10.65 25.33 20.05
C ASP A 36 -9.29 25.76 19.45
N ASP A 37 -8.66 24.94 18.59
CA ASP A 37 -7.34 25.24 18.03
C ASP A 37 -7.40 26.37 16.98
N ALA A 38 -7.06 27.58 17.43
CA ALA A 38 -7.04 28.78 16.60
C ALA A 38 -5.98 28.72 15.49
N ASP A 39 -4.88 27.98 15.62
CA ASP A 39 -3.86 27.87 14.58
C ASP A 39 -4.32 26.91 13.47
N LEU A 40 -4.99 25.80 13.81
CA LEU A 40 -5.68 24.92 12.84
C LEU A 40 -6.80 25.67 12.12
N LEU A 41 -7.68 26.39 12.82
CA LEU A 41 -8.74 27.20 12.20
C LEU A 41 -8.19 28.24 11.21
N ASN A 42 -7.06 28.88 11.54
CA ASN A 42 -6.39 29.81 10.64
C ASN A 42 -5.61 29.12 9.51
N ALA A 43 -5.18 27.87 9.65
CA ALA A 43 -4.58 27.09 8.58
C ALA A 43 -5.63 26.65 7.55
N ILE A 44 -6.73 26.06 8.01
CA ILE A 44 -7.84 25.57 7.18
C ILE A 44 -8.48 26.72 6.39
N PHE A 45 -8.73 27.87 7.04
CA PHE A 45 -9.22 29.07 6.36
C PHE A 45 -8.31 29.51 5.19
N ARG A 46 -6.98 29.45 5.38
CA ARG A 46 -6.02 29.79 4.32
C ARG A 46 -6.02 28.76 3.19
N GLY A 47 -6.17 27.48 3.49
CA GLY A 47 -6.28 26.42 2.49
C GLY A 47 -7.46 26.67 1.52
N PHE A 48 -8.68 26.84 2.05
CA PHE A 48 -9.84 27.15 1.23
C PHE A 48 -9.67 28.46 0.43
N HIS A 49 -9.10 29.51 1.04
CA HIS A 49 -8.86 30.78 0.36
C HIS A 49 -7.86 30.65 -0.81
N THR A 50 -6.79 29.87 -0.68
CA THR A 50 -5.82 29.65 -1.77
C THR A 50 -6.46 28.83 -2.89
N VAL A 51 -7.15 27.73 -2.56
CA VAL A 51 -7.83 26.87 -3.55
C VAL A 51 -8.90 27.66 -4.32
N LYS A 52 -9.72 28.47 -3.63
CA LYS A 52 -10.66 29.42 -4.24
C LYS A 52 -9.97 30.41 -5.19
N GLY A 53 -8.78 30.91 -4.80
CA GLY A 53 -7.99 31.84 -5.60
C GLY A 53 -7.53 31.26 -6.94
N GLY A 54 -6.94 30.05 -6.91
CA GLY A 54 -6.52 29.36 -8.12
C GLY A 54 -7.69 28.90 -9.00
N ALA A 55 -8.74 28.34 -8.40
CA ALA A 55 -9.97 27.97 -9.09
C ALA A 55 -10.63 29.18 -9.77
N GLY A 56 -10.64 30.34 -9.11
CA GLY A 56 -11.16 31.59 -9.65
C GLY A 56 -10.31 32.18 -10.79
N PHE A 57 -8.99 31.98 -10.78
CA PHE A 57 -8.12 32.35 -11.90
C PHE A 57 -8.43 31.51 -13.15
N LEU A 58 -8.64 30.20 -12.96
CA LEU A 58 -8.95 29.25 -14.03
C LEU A 58 -10.45 29.17 -14.40
N SER A 59 -11.29 30.07 -13.87
CA SER A 59 -12.74 30.12 -14.11
C SER A 59 -13.52 28.84 -13.73
N LEU A 60 -13.01 28.06 -12.78
CA LEU A 60 -13.62 26.82 -12.27
C LEU A 60 -14.78 27.13 -11.29
N GLY A 61 -15.88 27.68 -11.84
CA GLY A 61 -17.02 28.22 -11.10
C GLY A 61 -17.58 27.33 -9.98
N PRO A 62 -17.98 26.07 -10.25
CA PRO A 62 -18.53 25.18 -9.22
C PRO A 62 -17.59 24.97 -8.03
N MET A 63 -16.29 24.86 -8.31
CA MET A 63 -15.26 24.71 -7.28
C MET A 63 -15.05 25.99 -6.46
N VAL A 64 -15.16 27.17 -7.08
CA VAL A 64 -15.11 28.48 -6.39
C VAL A 64 -16.26 28.62 -5.40
N ASP A 65 -17.49 28.27 -5.79
CA ASP A 65 -18.68 28.41 -4.95
C ASP A 65 -18.61 27.55 -3.68
N VAL A 66 -18.19 26.29 -3.78
CA VAL A 66 -18.03 25.42 -2.61
C VAL A 66 -16.90 25.92 -1.70
N CYS A 67 -15.77 26.36 -2.26
CA CYS A 67 -14.68 26.93 -1.47
C CYS A 67 -15.08 28.25 -0.77
N HIS A 68 -15.91 29.08 -1.40
CA HIS A 68 -16.39 30.34 -0.84
C HIS A 68 -17.25 30.12 0.42
N GLU A 69 -18.22 29.20 0.38
CA GLU A 69 -19.09 28.96 1.55
C GLU A 69 -18.36 28.22 2.68
N ALA A 70 -17.40 27.35 2.35
CA ALA A 70 -16.48 26.77 3.33
C ALA A 70 -15.62 27.86 4.00
N GLU A 71 -14.97 28.72 3.22
CA GLU A 71 -14.17 29.84 3.72
C GLU A 71 -14.97 30.79 4.63
N ASN A 72 -16.19 31.15 4.24
CA ASN A 72 -17.08 31.98 5.06
C ASN A 72 -17.47 31.28 6.38
N THR A 73 -17.72 29.97 6.35
CA THR A 73 -17.94 29.17 7.57
C THR A 73 -16.72 29.22 8.49
N PHE A 74 -15.50 29.12 7.96
CA PHE A 74 -14.27 29.25 8.74
C PHE A 74 -13.97 30.68 9.22
N ASP A 75 -14.47 31.75 8.57
CA ASP A 75 -14.46 33.10 9.16
C ASP A 75 -15.27 33.13 10.47
N LEU A 76 -16.49 32.58 10.47
CA LEU A 76 -17.33 32.54 11.66
C LEU A 76 -16.68 31.77 12.81
N LEU A 77 -16.06 30.63 12.51
CA LEU A 77 -15.35 29.81 13.49
C LEU A 77 -14.15 30.57 14.10
N ARG A 78 -13.20 31.05 13.28
CA ARG A 78 -12.00 31.74 13.80
C ARG A 78 -12.30 33.11 14.43
N THR A 79 -13.49 33.68 14.21
CA THR A 79 -13.96 34.90 14.88
C THR A 79 -14.84 34.63 16.10
N GLY A 80 -15.05 33.36 16.48
CA GLY A 80 -15.82 32.96 17.66
C GLY A 80 -17.33 33.24 17.55
N LYS A 81 -17.84 33.43 16.33
CA LYS A 81 -19.28 33.66 16.06
C LYS A 81 -20.07 32.35 15.99
N ARG A 82 -19.39 31.22 15.72
CA ARG A 82 -19.90 29.86 15.75
C ARG A 82 -18.84 28.96 16.41
N GLN A 83 -19.25 27.86 17.04
CA GLN A 83 -18.34 26.82 17.55
C GLN A 83 -18.28 25.62 16.58
N VAL A 84 -17.20 24.84 16.64
CA VAL A 84 -17.11 23.58 15.89
C VAL A 84 -18.02 22.55 16.56
N ASN A 85 -18.91 21.93 15.80
CA ASN A 85 -19.76 20.82 16.23
C ASN A 85 -19.75 19.69 15.18
N ALA A 86 -20.26 18.51 15.54
CA ALA A 86 -20.19 17.32 14.70
C ALA A 86 -20.96 17.45 13.37
N GLU A 87 -22.10 18.14 13.36
CA GLU A 87 -22.90 18.34 12.15
C GLU A 87 -22.20 19.30 11.18
N LEU A 88 -21.60 20.39 11.68
CA LEU A 88 -20.74 21.27 10.89
C LEU A 88 -19.56 20.50 10.30
N MET A 89 -18.88 19.66 11.08
CA MET A 89 -17.73 18.89 10.58
C MET A 89 -18.16 17.89 9.51
N ASP A 90 -19.25 17.16 9.72
CA ASP A 90 -19.81 16.23 8.72
C ASP A 90 -20.19 16.98 7.42
N ILE A 91 -20.71 18.21 7.48
CA ILE A 91 -21.02 19.05 6.29
C ILE A 91 -19.75 19.61 5.61
N ILE A 92 -18.74 20.05 6.37
CA ILE A 92 -17.47 20.54 5.81
C ILE A 92 -16.68 19.42 5.14
N LEU A 93 -16.73 18.19 5.68
CA LEU A 93 -16.13 17.03 5.02
C LEU A 93 -16.84 16.69 3.70
N GLN A 94 -18.18 16.79 3.63
CA GLN A 94 -18.93 16.68 2.38
C GLN A 94 -18.51 17.77 1.35
N ALA A 95 -18.23 18.99 1.80
CA ALA A 95 -17.73 20.07 0.94
C ALA A 95 -16.34 19.74 0.36
N VAL A 96 -15.43 19.21 1.18
CA VAL A 96 -14.11 18.77 0.72
C VAL A 96 -14.20 17.56 -0.21
N ASP A 97 -15.08 16.59 0.05
CA ASP A 97 -15.32 15.47 -0.87
C ASP A 97 -15.83 15.98 -2.25
N ALA A 98 -16.74 16.96 -2.27
CA ALA A 98 -17.23 17.58 -3.50
C ALA A 98 -16.12 18.34 -4.26
N ILE A 99 -15.29 19.11 -3.56
CA ILE A 99 -14.13 19.80 -4.17
C ILE A 99 -13.13 18.79 -4.76
N ASN A 100 -12.88 17.65 -4.09
CA ASN A 100 -12.02 16.59 -4.63
C ASN A 100 -12.63 15.97 -5.90
N SER A 101 -13.95 15.76 -5.97
CA SER A 101 -14.62 15.28 -7.19
C SER A 101 -14.47 16.28 -8.35
N MET A 102 -14.68 17.57 -8.10
CA MET A 102 -14.49 18.64 -9.09
C MET A 102 -13.03 18.75 -9.56
N PHE A 103 -12.08 18.53 -8.65
CA PHE A 103 -10.64 18.51 -8.92
C PHE A 103 -10.24 17.28 -9.77
N GLU A 104 -10.75 16.08 -9.47
CA GLU A 104 -10.55 14.88 -10.28
C GLU A 104 -11.14 15.03 -11.69
N GLN A 105 -12.29 15.72 -11.84
CA GLN A 105 -12.87 16.05 -13.14
C GLN A 105 -11.95 16.97 -13.96
N THR A 106 -11.48 18.07 -13.36
CA THR A 106 -10.52 18.99 -13.99
C THR A 106 -9.23 18.28 -14.39
N GLN A 107 -8.66 17.42 -13.53
CA GLN A 107 -7.46 16.65 -13.83
C GLN A 107 -7.66 15.65 -15.00
N GLN A 108 -8.90 15.21 -15.24
CA GLN A 108 -9.26 14.35 -16.38
C GLN A 108 -9.66 15.13 -17.64
N GLY A 109 -9.56 16.47 -17.64
CA GLY A 109 -10.01 17.32 -18.75
C GLY A 109 -11.52 17.30 -18.97
N GLN A 110 -12.30 16.95 -17.95
CA GLN A 110 -13.77 16.92 -17.99
C GLN A 110 -14.34 18.25 -17.47
N PRO A 111 -15.53 18.68 -17.95
CA PRO A 111 -16.23 19.79 -17.31
C PRO A 111 -16.58 19.42 -15.86
N GLN A 112 -16.57 20.41 -14.97
CA GLN A 112 -17.00 20.22 -13.59
C GLN A 112 -18.53 20.13 -13.52
N ASP A 113 -19.05 19.15 -12.80
CA ASP A 113 -20.46 19.12 -12.40
C ASP A 113 -20.71 20.14 -11.26
N ASP A 114 -21.92 20.68 -11.17
CA ASP A 114 -22.35 21.47 -10.02
C ASP A 114 -22.41 20.64 -8.74
N ALA A 115 -22.07 21.23 -7.60
CA ALA A 115 -22.26 20.58 -6.29
C ALA A 115 -23.76 20.37 -5.99
N ASP A 116 -24.08 19.31 -5.24
CA ASP A 116 -25.44 19.02 -4.78
C ASP A 116 -26.09 20.31 -4.19
N PRO A 117 -27.22 20.79 -4.75
CA PRO A 117 -27.92 21.96 -4.21
C PRO A 117 -28.23 21.84 -2.72
N ALA A 118 -28.51 20.63 -2.22
CA ALA A 118 -28.76 20.38 -0.79
C ALA A 118 -27.50 20.45 0.08
N LEU A 119 -26.30 20.35 -0.49
CA LEU A 119 -25.03 20.64 0.18
C LEU A 119 -24.74 22.15 0.16
N LEU A 120 -24.97 22.82 -0.97
CA LEU A 120 -24.81 24.27 -1.08
C LEU A 120 -25.78 25.04 -0.15
N GLU A 121 -27.03 24.58 0.01
CA GLU A 121 -27.96 25.17 0.98
C GLU A 121 -27.49 24.99 2.44
N LYS A 122 -26.96 23.82 2.81
CA LYS A 122 -26.39 23.57 4.15
C LYS A 122 -25.17 24.45 4.42
N LEU A 123 -24.26 24.58 3.45
CA LEU A 123 -23.08 25.43 3.56
C LEU A 123 -23.48 26.92 3.70
N LYS A 124 -24.48 27.38 2.96
CA LYS A 124 -25.05 28.73 3.08
C LYS A 124 -25.77 28.94 4.43
N LEU A 125 -26.40 27.92 5.00
CA LEU A 125 -26.95 27.97 6.35
C LEU A 125 -25.83 28.13 7.40
N LEU A 126 -24.75 27.34 7.28
CA LEU A 126 -23.59 27.45 8.15
C LEU A 126 -22.94 28.84 8.08
N SER A 127 -22.64 29.32 6.88
CA SER A 127 -21.97 30.60 6.60
C SER A 127 -22.81 31.83 6.93
N SER A 128 -24.14 31.72 6.94
CA SER A 128 -25.04 32.79 7.41
C SER A 128 -25.03 32.99 8.92
N GLY A 129 -24.52 32.02 9.69
CA GLY A 129 -24.60 32.01 11.16
C GLY A 129 -25.98 31.66 11.73
N ALA A 130 -26.96 31.27 10.90
CA ALA A 130 -28.26 30.79 11.37
C ALA A 130 -28.14 29.44 12.10
N PRO A 131 -28.94 29.18 13.14
CA PRO A 131 -28.84 27.92 13.90
C PRO A 131 -29.19 26.71 13.04
N LEU A 132 -28.39 25.65 13.14
CA LEU A 132 -28.68 24.34 12.58
C LEU A 132 -29.93 23.73 13.24
N PRO A 133 -30.67 22.83 12.55
CA PRO A 133 -31.86 22.19 13.11
C PRO A 133 -31.64 21.48 14.47
N SER A 134 -30.40 21.00 14.70
CA SER A 134 -29.92 20.45 15.98
C SER A 134 -29.83 21.51 17.09
N GLU A 135 -29.20 22.64 16.81
CA GLU A 135 -28.98 23.77 17.75
C GLU A 135 -30.30 24.34 18.28
N ILE A 136 -31.37 24.33 17.47
CA ILE A 136 -32.73 24.74 17.90
C ILE A 136 -33.35 23.75 18.91
N SER A 137 -32.97 22.46 18.86
CA SER A 137 -33.51 21.45 19.78
C SER A 137 -32.90 21.52 21.17
N GLU A 138 -31.66 22.03 21.32
CA GLU A 138 -31.02 22.15 22.63
C GLU A 138 -31.48 23.41 23.38
N THR A 139 -31.71 24.54 22.68
CA THR A 139 -32.10 25.80 23.32
C THR A 139 -33.49 25.78 23.98
N VAL A 140 -34.40 24.92 23.51
CA VAL A 140 -35.75 24.76 24.09
C VAL A 140 -35.71 23.92 25.37
N VAL A 141 -34.87 22.88 25.43
CA VAL A 141 -34.85 21.92 26.55
C VAL A 141 -34.34 22.54 27.86
N GLU A 142 -33.36 23.44 27.80
CA GLU A 142 -32.89 24.15 29.01
C GLU A 142 -33.86 25.21 29.54
N THR A 143 -34.84 25.67 28.74
CA THR A 143 -35.75 26.78 29.14
C THR A 143 -37.14 26.34 29.58
N GLU A 144 -37.62 25.14 29.22
CA GLU A 144 -38.93 24.64 29.68
C GLU A 144 -38.90 23.94 31.07
N SER A 145 -37.71 23.65 31.61
CA SER A 145 -37.54 22.81 32.81
C SER A 145 -37.89 23.48 34.17
N GLU A 146 -38.24 24.77 34.22
CA GLU A 146 -38.49 25.49 35.49
C GLU A 146 -39.88 26.16 35.63
N VAL A 147 -40.78 26.06 34.63
CA VAL A 147 -42.04 26.86 34.62
C VAL A 147 -43.30 26.06 34.18
N VAL A 148 -43.45 24.81 34.62
CA VAL A 148 -44.66 23.99 34.32
C VAL A 148 -45.19 23.19 35.54
N GLU A 149 -45.34 23.84 36.71
CA GLU A 149 -46.06 23.25 37.88
C GLU A 149 -47.32 24.02 38.31
N GLU A 150 -47.64 25.18 37.72
CA GLU A 150 -48.94 25.85 37.86
C GLU A 150 -49.56 26.16 36.49
N PHE A 151 -50.89 26.16 36.42
CA PHE A 151 -51.73 26.39 35.23
C PHE A 151 -51.63 25.34 34.10
N ILE A 152 -52.47 24.31 34.17
CA ILE A 152 -53.61 24.11 33.25
C ILE A 152 -54.68 23.28 33.98
N GLU A 153 -55.71 23.95 34.47
CA GLU A 153 -57.00 23.35 34.85
C GLU A 153 -58.11 24.30 34.37
N ALA A 154 -59.12 23.75 33.66
CA ALA A 154 -60.11 24.47 32.85
C ALA A 154 -59.50 25.26 31.65
N ILE A 155 -60.15 25.41 30.50
CA ILE A 155 -61.59 25.41 30.17
C ILE A 155 -61.89 24.55 28.92
N ILE A 156 -63.11 24.04 28.81
CA ILE A 156 -63.68 23.36 27.63
C ILE A 156 -64.75 24.27 27.01
N GLU A 157 -64.76 24.48 25.69
CA GLU A 157 -65.99 24.51 24.85
C GLU A 157 -65.72 24.62 23.32
N GLN A 158 -66.71 24.21 22.52
CA GLN A 158 -66.85 24.37 21.05
C GLN A 158 -68.15 25.20 20.78
N PRO A 159 -68.81 25.30 19.58
CA PRO A 159 -68.50 24.84 18.21
C PRO A 159 -68.90 25.83 17.05
N VAL A 160 -69.06 25.28 15.83
CA VAL A 160 -69.86 25.71 14.63
C VAL A 160 -69.45 26.87 13.68
N ALA A 161 -68.72 26.50 12.62
CA ALA A 161 -69.19 26.36 11.21
C ALA A 161 -69.81 27.51 10.36
N ALA A 162 -69.19 27.75 9.19
CA ALA A 162 -69.78 27.93 7.83
C ALA A 162 -68.63 27.85 6.78
N ALA A 163 -68.66 27.00 5.75
CA ALA A 163 -69.10 27.24 4.35
C ALA A 163 -68.21 28.24 3.55
N GLU A 164 -67.87 28.06 2.26
CA GLU A 164 -68.47 27.25 1.17
C GLU A 164 -67.43 26.43 0.35
N ALA A 165 -67.89 25.71 -0.68
CA ALA A 165 -67.09 24.97 -1.68
C ALA A 165 -67.04 25.80 -3.02
N GLU A 166 -66.48 25.39 -4.17
CA GLU A 166 -66.42 24.07 -4.84
C GLU A 166 -65.09 23.82 -5.57
N VAL A 167 -64.86 22.54 -5.95
CA VAL A 167 -63.77 22.09 -6.83
C VAL A 167 -64.36 21.06 -7.80
N VAL A 168 -64.00 21.11 -9.09
CA VAL A 168 -64.43 20.11 -10.09
C VAL A 168 -63.32 19.83 -11.11
N SER A 169 -63.23 18.54 -11.50
CA SER A 169 -62.58 17.90 -12.66
C SER A 169 -61.97 18.78 -13.79
N ASP A 170 -60.93 18.35 -14.50
CA ASP A 170 -60.67 16.94 -14.93
C ASP A 170 -59.17 16.65 -15.22
N ALA A 171 -58.88 15.42 -15.65
CA ALA A 171 -57.54 14.92 -15.97
C ALA A 171 -56.88 15.52 -17.22
N GLY A 172 -55.55 15.48 -17.26
CA GLY A 172 -54.74 15.78 -18.45
C GLY A 172 -53.36 15.11 -18.37
N THR A 173 -52.90 14.52 -19.47
CA THR A 173 -51.58 13.88 -19.59
C THR A 173 -50.92 14.35 -20.88
N SER A 174 -49.59 14.51 -20.85
CA SER A 174 -48.72 14.85 -21.99
C SER A 174 -48.84 16.28 -22.53
N GLY A 175 -47.72 17.01 -22.53
CA GLY A 175 -47.57 18.32 -23.18
C GLY A 175 -46.19 18.91 -22.88
N SER A 176 -45.39 19.17 -23.93
CA SER A 176 -44.08 19.81 -23.88
C SER A 176 -44.17 21.31 -23.54
N ILE A 177 -43.13 21.86 -22.93
CA ILE A 177 -42.85 23.29 -22.90
C ILE A 177 -41.41 23.49 -23.40
N ASP A 178 -41.31 23.81 -24.69
CA ASP A 178 -40.38 24.82 -25.21
C ASP A 178 -41.22 26.11 -25.44
N ASP A 179 -40.59 27.16 -26.00
CA ASP A 179 -41.15 28.50 -26.30
C ASP A 179 -41.13 29.52 -25.13
N ILE A 180 -40.03 30.28 -25.04
CA ILE A 180 -39.98 31.63 -24.46
C ILE A 180 -40.00 32.62 -25.64
N ASP A 181 -40.77 33.72 -25.53
CA ASP A 181 -40.97 34.68 -26.61
C ASP A 181 -39.75 35.62 -26.80
N GLU A 182 -39.44 35.98 -28.05
CA GLU A 182 -38.31 36.83 -28.42
C GLU A 182 -38.37 38.22 -27.74
N SER A 183 -39.58 38.72 -27.42
CA SER A 183 -39.78 39.96 -26.67
C SER A 183 -39.47 39.86 -25.16
N GLU A 184 -39.51 38.67 -24.58
CA GLU A 184 -39.04 38.41 -23.22
C GLU A 184 -37.51 38.26 -23.19
N PHE A 185 -36.93 37.70 -24.26
CA PHE A 185 -35.48 37.62 -24.47
C PHE A 185 -34.82 38.99 -24.68
N GLU A 186 -35.42 39.91 -25.47
CA GLU A 186 -34.91 41.29 -25.58
C GLU A 186 -34.93 42.02 -24.22
N ALA A 187 -35.95 41.81 -23.39
CA ALA A 187 -36.03 42.42 -22.06
C ALA A 187 -34.92 41.90 -21.11
N LEU A 188 -34.54 40.63 -21.23
CA LEU A 188 -33.41 40.05 -20.48
C LEU A 188 -32.05 40.59 -20.96
N LEU A 189 -31.86 40.77 -22.27
CA LEU A 189 -30.62 41.35 -22.82
C LEU A 189 -30.42 42.82 -22.45
N ASP A 190 -31.49 43.62 -22.50
CA ASP A 190 -31.44 45.06 -22.13
C ASP A 190 -31.15 45.23 -20.62
N ALA A 191 -31.58 44.28 -19.79
CA ALA A 191 -31.23 44.19 -18.37
C ALA A 191 -29.78 43.74 -18.11
N LEU A 192 -29.21 42.89 -18.97
CA LEU A 192 -27.86 42.35 -18.81
C LEU A 192 -26.75 43.28 -19.32
N HIS A 193 -27.00 44.04 -20.39
CA HIS A 193 -25.99 44.90 -21.03
C HIS A 193 -26.27 46.41 -20.94
N GLY A 194 -27.50 46.82 -20.60
CA GLY A 194 -27.90 48.21 -20.43
C GLY A 194 -28.18 48.95 -21.73
N GLN A 195 -29.18 49.84 -21.67
CA GLN A 195 -29.83 50.42 -22.86
C GLN A 195 -28.89 51.00 -23.93
N GLY A 196 -29.05 50.49 -25.15
CA GLY A 196 -28.59 51.13 -26.38
C GLY A 196 -27.16 50.79 -26.82
N LYS A 197 -26.62 49.60 -26.51
CA LYS A 197 -25.29 49.15 -26.94
C LYS A 197 -25.26 47.81 -27.69
N SER A 198 -26.16 47.62 -28.65
CA SER A 198 -26.13 46.52 -29.61
C SER A 198 -25.59 46.97 -30.98
N PRO A 199 -24.52 46.37 -31.52
CA PRO A 199 -24.12 46.54 -32.92
C PRO A 199 -24.79 45.48 -33.81
N THR A 200 -25.81 45.87 -34.59
CA THR A 200 -26.61 44.93 -35.39
C THR A 200 -26.18 44.84 -36.86
N SER A 201 -26.18 43.62 -37.40
CA SER A 201 -26.32 43.28 -38.84
C SER A 201 -25.14 43.67 -39.78
N VAL A 202 -25.02 43.23 -41.04
CA VAL A 202 -25.88 42.39 -41.93
C VAL A 202 -24.98 41.59 -42.92
N ASN A 203 -25.40 40.39 -43.38
CA ASN A 203 -25.63 40.02 -44.81
C ASN A 203 -25.51 38.52 -45.15
N ASP A 204 -26.34 38.11 -46.10
CA ASP A 204 -26.54 36.77 -46.68
C ASP A 204 -25.39 36.17 -47.51
N GLU A 205 -25.37 34.82 -47.55
CA GLU A 205 -25.22 33.85 -48.69
C GLU A 205 -24.28 34.09 -49.92
N PRO A 206 -24.00 33.04 -50.75
CA PRO A 206 -24.20 31.59 -50.59
C PRO A 206 -22.94 30.73 -50.86
N VAL A 207 -23.06 29.41 -50.69
CA VAL A 207 -22.02 28.39 -50.96
C VAL A 207 -21.99 27.92 -52.42
N ALA A 208 -20.80 27.73 -53.01
CA ALA A 208 -20.61 26.96 -54.26
C ALA A 208 -19.16 26.48 -54.48
N GLY A 209 -18.98 25.26 -55.01
CA GLY A 209 -17.68 24.72 -55.48
C GLY A 209 -17.01 23.74 -54.49
N VAL A 210 -17.05 22.39 -54.58
CA VAL A 210 -16.92 21.38 -55.66
C VAL A 210 -15.60 20.59 -55.54
N THR A 211 -15.74 19.31 -55.15
CA THR A 211 -14.82 18.16 -55.28
C THR A 211 -13.38 18.25 -54.75
N VAL A 212 -13.08 17.37 -53.78
CA VAL A 212 -11.83 16.59 -53.78
C VAL A 212 -12.10 15.22 -54.40
N ASN A 213 -11.17 14.70 -55.21
CA ASN A 213 -11.23 13.37 -55.81
C ASN A 213 -9.91 12.65 -55.53
N ALA A 214 -9.96 11.50 -54.83
CA ALA A 214 -8.78 10.87 -54.25
C ALA A 214 -8.31 9.67 -55.07
N THR A 215 -7.02 9.69 -55.46
CA THR A 215 -6.31 8.53 -56.01
C THR A 215 -4.88 8.46 -55.46
N SER A 216 -4.63 7.46 -54.63
CA SER A 216 -3.30 6.95 -54.21
C SER A 216 -2.60 6.19 -55.38
N PRO A 217 -1.40 5.56 -55.25
CA PRO A 217 -0.60 5.32 -54.03
C PRO A 217 0.96 5.38 -54.17
N ASN A 218 1.66 5.09 -53.05
CA ASN A 218 3.09 4.70 -52.93
C ASN A 218 4.15 5.80 -53.23
N ASN A 219 5.40 5.77 -52.71
CA ASN A 219 6.12 4.75 -51.93
C ASN A 219 7.20 5.37 -50.97
N ASP A 220 7.69 4.56 -50.02
CA ASP A 220 8.85 4.69 -49.09
C ASP A 220 9.89 5.83 -49.24
N SER A 221 10.19 6.52 -48.13
CA SER A 221 11.58 6.75 -47.63
C SER A 221 11.58 7.34 -46.21
N ALA A 222 12.56 6.99 -45.37
CA ALA A 222 12.73 7.56 -44.02
C ALA A 222 13.58 8.84 -44.02
N ALA A 223 13.30 9.74 -43.07
CA ALA A 223 14.13 10.88 -42.69
C ALA A 223 13.97 11.14 -41.18
N SER A 224 14.94 11.80 -40.56
CA SER A 224 15.01 12.09 -39.12
C SER A 224 14.91 13.59 -38.87
N ASP A 225 13.93 14.01 -38.07
CA ASP A 225 13.87 15.37 -37.53
C ASP A 225 14.73 15.49 -36.27
N GLU A 226 16.05 15.55 -36.46
CA GLU A 226 16.99 16.08 -35.47
C GLU A 226 17.25 17.55 -35.83
N ILE A 227 16.92 18.47 -34.92
CA ILE A 227 17.21 19.91 -35.09
C ILE A 227 18.73 20.12 -35.04
N SER A 228 19.24 20.98 -35.91
CA SER A 228 20.68 21.24 -36.00
C SER A 228 21.17 22.25 -34.95
N ASP A 229 22.41 22.11 -34.48
CA ASP A 229 23.00 23.01 -33.47
C ASP A 229 22.94 24.49 -33.90
N ASP A 230 23.20 24.78 -35.18
CA ASP A 230 23.13 26.14 -35.76
C ASP A 230 21.71 26.75 -35.67
N GLU A 231 20.68 25.91 -35.70
CA GLU A 231 19.25 26.29 -35.63
C GLU A 231 18.79 26.42 -34.17
N PHE A 232 19.40 25.65 -33.25
CA PHE A 232 19.23 25.77 -31.81
C PHE A 232 19.90 27.03 -31.24
N GLU A 233 21.12 27.39 -31.68
CA GLU A 233 21.76 28.65 -31.30
C GLU A 233 20.94 29.88 -31.76
N ALA A 234 20.33 29.81 -32.95
CA ALA A 234 19.46 30.88 -33.45
C ALA A 234 18.21 31.08 -32.56
N LEU A 235 17.60 30.00 -32.09
CA LEU A 235 16.44 30.04 -31.17
C LEU A 235 16.82 30.60 -29.78
N LEU A 236 18.03 30.31 -29.29
CA LEU A 236 18.52 30.86 -28.01
C LEU A 236 18.75 32.38 -28.06
N ASP A 237 19.31 32.88 -29.16
CA ASP A 237 19.57 34.33 -29.34
C ASP A 237 18.25 35.12 -29.54
N GLU A 238 17.21 34.49 -30.13
CA GLU A 238 15.85 35.04 -30.23
C GLU A 238 15.11 35.03 -28.88
N LEU A 239 15.28 34.00 -28.04
CA LEU A 239 14.58 33.85 -26.76
C LEU A 239 15.10 34.78 -25.65
N HIS A 240 16.41 35.08 -25.61
CA HIS A 240 17.03 35.81 -24.50
C HIS A 240 17.67 37.15 -24.86
N GLY A 241 17.89 37.45 -26.15
CA GLY A 241 18.47 38.70 -26.62
C GLY A 241 19.99 38.73 -26.55
N SER A 242 20.60 39.26 -27.62
CA SER A 242 22.02 39.09 -27.95
C SER A 242 23.00 39.49 -26.83
N GLY A 243 23.92 38.57 -26.48
CA GLY A 243 25.15 38.88 -25.74
C GLY A 243 25.34 38.19 -24.37
N GLY A 244 24.84 36.96 -24.19
CA GLY A 244 24.78 36.29 -22.89
C GLY A 244 26.00 35.47 -22.43
N PHE A 245 26.76 34.82 -23.32
CA PHE A 245 27.88 33.95 -22.91
C PHE A 245 29.00 33.87 -23.96
N GLN A 246 30.24 33.63 -23.52
CA GLN A 246 31.36 33.28 -24.39
C GLN A 246 31.97 31.96 -23.95
N SER A 247 32.01 30.97 -24.85
CA SER A 247 32.86 29.78 -24.71
C SER A 247 33.92 29.78 -25.82
N THR A 248 35.19 29.64 -25.46
CA THR A 248 36.30 29.75 -26.42
C THR A 248 36.60 28.43 -27.12
N THR A 249 36.01 28.22 -28.30
CA THR A 249 36.37 27.09 -29.17
C THR A 249 37.79 27.23 -29.72
N ALA A 250 38.58 26.15 -29.67
CA ALA A 250 39.86 26.04 -30.39
C ALA A 250 39.89 24.77 -31.23
N LYS A 251 39.69 24.90 -32.55
CA LYS A 251 39.86 23.80 -33.52
C LYS A 251 41.34 23.54 -33.81
N ASN A 252 41.73 22.28 -34.02
CA ASN A 252 42.31 21.87 -35.31
C ASN A 252 42.48 20.35 -35.51
N GLU A 253 42.68 19.99 -36.77
CA GLU A 253 42.72 18.65 -37.36
C GLU A 253 44.17 18.10 -37.56
N PRO A 254 44.40 16.89 -38.16
CA PRO A 254 45.45 15.99 -37.67
C PRO A 254 46.75 15.88 -38.52
N ALA A 255 47.80 15.32 -37.88
CA ALA A 255 48.97 14.71 -38.52
C ALA A 255 49.58 13.63 -37.59
N ALA A 256 50.53 12.81 -38.07
CA ALA A 256 50.92 11.55 -37.42
C ALA A 256 52.44 11.30 -37.31
N VAL A 257 52.77 10.21 -36.57
CA VAL A 257 54.03 9.42 -36.54
C VAL A 257 55.13 9.82 -35.52
N ALA A 258 55.57 8.80 -34.75
CA ALA A 258 56.89 8.56 -34.11
C ALA A 258 56.99 8.54 -32.56
N GLU A 259 57.30 7.33 -32.07
CA GLU A 259 58.16 6.93 -30.92
C GLU A 259 57.77 7.24 -29.45
N GLU A 260 57.85 6.18 -28.63
CA GLU A 260 57.77 6.20 -27.16
C GLU A 260 59.08 6.77 -26.53
N PRO A 261 59.06 7.17 -25.25
CA PRO A 261 59.37 6.15 -24.22
C PRO A 261 58.42 6.15 -23.02
N LYS A 262 58.36 4.99 -22.34
CA LYS A 262 57.52 4.73 -21.16
C LYS A 262 57.77 5.68 -19.98
N VAL A 263 56.68 6.03 -19.29
CA VAL A 263 56.63 6.16 -17.82
C VAL A 263 55.27 5.61 -17.38
N ASP A 264 55.25 4.76 -16.34
CA ASP A 264 54.01 4.28 -15.71
C ASP A 264 53.46 5.33 -14.74
N ALA A 265 52.13 5.44 -14.59
CA ALA A 265 51.48 6.42 -13.71
C ALA A 265 50.06 5.99 -13.26
N ASP A 266 50.01 5.00 -12.37
CA ASP A 266 49.00 4.95 -11.29
C ASP A 266 49.62 5.56 -10.01
N ASP A 267 48.80 5.74 -8.97
CA ASP A 267 49.12 6.26 -7.63
C ASP A 267 49.53 7.74 -7.50
N ILE A 268 48.61 8.55 -6.95
CA ILE A 268 48.90 9.85 -6.31
C ILE A 268 49.67 9.58 -5.01
N THR A 269 50.70 10.36 -4.70
CA THR A 269 51.50 10.13 -3.48
C THR A 269 50.83 10.67 -2.22
N ASP A 270 51.06 10.03 -1.06
CA ASP A 270 50.56 10.50 0.26
C ASP A 270 50.95 11.97 0.52
N ASP A 271 52.17 12.36 0.13
CA ASP A 271 52.68 13.73 0.22
C ASP A 271 51.86 14.73 -0.62
N GLU A 272 51.23 14.32 -1.71
CA GLU A 272 50.33 15.16 -2.52
C GLU A 272 48.90 15.15 -1.97
N PHE A 273 48.46 14.01 -1.45
CA PHE A 273 47.15 13.87 -0.81
C PHE A 273 47.04 14.70 0.48
N GLU A 274 48.09 14.74 1.32
CA GLU A 274 48.11 15.63 2.49
C GLU A 274 48.02 17.11 2.08
N LYS A 275 48.68 17.54 0.99
CA LYS A 275 48.59 18.93 0.50
C LYS A 275 47.17 19.29 0.05
N LEU A 276 46.49 18.39 -0.66
CA LEU A 276 45.11 18.57 -1.09
C LEU A 276 44.13 18.66 0.10
N LEU A 277 44.35 17.87 1.16
CA LEU A 277 43.57 17.97 2.40
C LEU A 277 43.80 19.30 3.14
N ASP A 278 45.04 19.75 3.21
CA ASP A 278 45.43 21.01 3.88
C ASP A 278 44.87 22.24 3.13
N GLU A 279 44.75 22.15 1.80
CA GLU A 279 44.15 23.16 0.92
C GLU A 279 42.61 23.16 0.96
N LEU A 280 41.97 21.99 1.12
CA LEU A 280 40.50 21.86 1.16
C LEU A 280 39.89 22.23 2.52
N HIS A 281 40.54 21.86 3.64
CA HIS A 281 39.98 22.04 4.99
C HIS A 281 40.65 23.15 5.82
N GLY A 282 41.83 23.62 5.41
CA GLY A 282 42.58 24.63 6.13
C GLY A 282 43.33 24.07 7.35
N LYS A 283 44.54 24.60 7.59
CA LYS A 283 45.49 24.05 8.55
C LYS A 283 44.96 23.87 9.97
N GLY A 284 44.84 22.60 10.38
CA GLY A 284 44.78 22.19 11.78
C GLY A 284 43.41 21.79 12.34
N SER A 285 42.54 21.15 11.56
CA SER A 285 41.27 20.59 12.09
C SER A 285 40.85 19.27 11.44
N ALA A 286 41.53 18.18 11.81
CA ALA A 286 41.10 16.80 11.60
C ALA A 286 41.06 16.04 12.94
N PRO A 287 40.06 15.18 13.22
CA PRO A 287 39.94 14.48 14.49
C PRO A 287 40.87 13.26 14.59
N ALA A 288 41.58 13.12 15.71
CA ALA A 288 42.60 12.08 15.88
C ALA A 288 42.02 10.71 16.27
N ALA A 289 42.42 9.67 15.53
CA ALA A 289 42.23 8.27 15.92
C ALA A 289 43.24 7.86 17.02
N VAL A 290 42.85 6.96 17.93
CA VAL A 290 43.68 6.57 19.09
C VAL A 290 43.86 5.06 19.17
N THR A 291 45.10 4.58 19.01
CA THR A 291 45.55 3.27 19.48
C THR A 291 46.92 3.40 20.17
N PRO A 292 47.14 2.82 21.37
CA PRO A 292 48.39 2.99 22.12
C PRO A 292 49.48 1.97 21.73
N PRO A 293 50.77 2.30 21.90
CA PRO A 293 51.89 1.44 21.48
C PRO A 293 52.33 0.42 22.55
N VAL A 294 53.12 -0.56 22.10
CA VAL A 294 53.81 -1.56 22.94
C VAL A 294 55.26 -1.13 23.17
N GLU A 295 55.77 -1.28 24.41
CA GLU A 295 57.21 -1.26 24.69
C GLU A 295 57.60 -2.52 25.49
N ALA A 296 58.83 -3.03 25.30
CA ALA A 296 59.21 -4.37 25.72
C ALA A 296 60.57 -4.43 26.42
N SER A 297 60.73 -5.39 27.35
CA SER A 297 62.02 -5.76 27.92
C SER A 297 62.25 -7.28 27.93
N LYS A 298 63.52 -7.69 27.84
CA LYS A 298 64.07 -9.06 27.73
C LYS A 298 65.14 -9.23 28.82
N PRO A 299 65.62 -10.44 29.24
CA PRO A 299 66.07 -11.50 28.31
C PRO A 299 66.10 -13.00 28.77
N LYS A 300 66.37 -13.91 27.80
CA LYS A 300 66.96 -15.28 27.93
C LYS A 300 66.15 -16.35 28.73
N ALA A 301 66.06 -17.64 28.36
CA ALA A 301 66.78 -18.47 27.37
C ALA A 301 65.87 -19.61 26.80
N SER A 302 66.43 -20.52 25.98
CA SER A 302 65.76 -21.62 25.23
C SER A 302 66.59 -22.93 25.32
N PRO A 303 66.24 -24.10 24.70
CA PRO A 303 65.04 -24.57 23.96
C PRO A 303 64.43 -25.83 24.70
N PRO A 304 63.96 -26.99 24.14
CA PRO A 304 63.50 -27.39 22.77
C PRO A 304 62.22 -28.29 22.66
N SER A 305 61.78 -28.50 21.42
CA SER A 305 61.19 -29.73 20.78
C SER A 305 59.91 -30.45 21.28
N GLU A 306 58.95 -30.52 20.34
CA GLU A 306 57.79 -31.43 20.12
C GLU A 306 58.16 -32.95 19.99
N PRO A 307 57.24 -33.96 19.81
CA PRO A 307 56.15 -33.98 18.78
C PRO A 307 54.84 -34.82 18.96
N ALA A 308 53.91 -34.59 18.02
CA ALA A 308 52.99 -35.56 17.36
C ALA A 308 51.60 -35.97 17.93
N LYS A 309 50.70 -36.40 16.99
CA LYS A 309 49.27 -36.78 17.15
C LYS A 309 49.05 -38.31 17.06
N ALA A 310 47.96 -38.84 17.67
CA ALA A 310 47.11 -39.92 17.09
C ALA A 310 45.86 -40.29 17.95
N GLU A 311 44.74 -40.61 17.28
CA GLU A 311 43.58 -41.43 17.75
C GLU A 311 43.80 -42.93 17.35
N PRO A 312 42.98 -43.98 17.68
CA PRO A 312 41.52 -43.96 17.96
C PRO A 312 40.84 -45.07 18.86
N LYS A 313 39.51 -44.95 19.01
CA LYS A 313 38.45 -46.01 19.16
C LYS A 313 38.29 -46.82 20.48
N ALA A 314 37.08 -47.38 20.63
CA ALA A 314 36.53 -48.09 21.79
C ALA A 314 35.92 -49.47 21.44
N PRO A 315 35.47 -50.27 22.44
CA PRO A 315 34.17 -50.95 22.32
C PRO A 315 33.33 -51.01 23.63
N ALA A 316 32.04 -51.37 23.50
CA ALA A 316 31.04 -51.62 24.57
C ALA A 316 30.85 -53.16 24.79
N PRO A 317 29.75 -53.78 25.32
CA PRO A 317 28.37 -53.34 25.72
C PRO A 317 28.23 -53.17 27.27
N VAL A 318 27.15 -53.40 28.06
CA VAL A 318 25.86 -54.16 27.97
C VAL A 318 24.73 -53.50 28.83
N ALA A 319 23.49 -53.98 28.68
CA ALA A 319 22.22 -53.40 29.16
C ALA A 319 21.70 -53.80 30.56
N LYS A 320 20.76 -53.00 31.12
CA LYS A 320 19.34 -53.38 31.37
C LYS A 320 18.45 -52.20 31.84
N ALA A 321 17.13 -52.34 31.66
CA ALA A 321 16.03 -51.44 32.10
C ALA A 321 15.06 -52.24 33.03
N PRO A 322 13.82 -51.85 33.44
CA PRO A 322 13.00 -50.65 33.09
C PRO A 322 12.02 -50.04 34.16
N VAL A 323 11.37 -48.90 33.83
CA VAL A 323 9.90 -48.57 33.98
C VAL A 323 9.21 -48.16 35.35
N ASN A 324 8.62 -46.94 35.32
CA ASN A 324 7.33 -46.38 35.84
C ASN A 324 6.97 -45.95 37.31
N LYS A 325 6.48 -44.69 37.35
CA LYS A 325 5.25 -44.10 38.00
C LYS A 325 5.23 -43.59 39.47
N ALA A 326 4.35 -42.58 39.66
CA ALA A 326 4.09 -41.72 40.84
C ALA A 326 2.77 -42.15 41.60
N PRO A 327 2.05 -41.40 42.50
CA PRO A 327 1.89 -39.91 42.62
C PRO A 327 1.64 -39.22 44.02
N ALA A 328 1.72 -37.88 44.02
CA ALA A 328 0.92 -36.83 44.73
C ALA A 328 0.60 -36.77 46.27
N SER A 329 0.94 -35.64 46.93
CA SER A 329 0.00 -34.60 47.51
C SER A 329 0.27 -33.95 48.92
N LYS A 330 0.22 -32.60 48.95
CA LYS A 330 -0.23 -31.60 49.99
C LYS A 330 0.33 -31.45 51.45
N ALA A 331 1.08 -30.34 51.67
CA ALA A 331 0.98 -29.28 52.74
C ALA A 331 1.21 -29.63 54.25
N PRO A 332 1.24 -28.67 55.26
CA PRO A 332 1.13 -27.17 55.25
C PRO A 332 2.04 -26.31 56.21
N ALA A 333 2.07 -24.96 56.01
CA ALA A 333 2.27 -23.84 56.99
C ALA A 333 3.65 -23.59 57.71
N SER A 334 4.00 -22.45 58.36
CA SER A 334 3.26 -21.21 58.76
C SER A 334 4.12 -19.93 59.12
N LYS A 335 3.53 -18.72 58.99
CA LYS A 335 3.69 -17.43 59.78
C LYS A 335 4.75 -16.33 59.45
N ALA A 336 4.35 -15.05 59.71
CA ALA A 336 5.10 -13.77 59.53
C ALA A 336 4.49 -12.60 60.40
N PRO A 337 5.25 -11.51 60.69
CA PRO A 337 4.86 -10.10 60.38
C PRO A 337 6.09 -9.21 59.93
N VAL A 338 6.06 -7.95 59.42
CA VAL A 338 5.18 -6.73 59.49
C VAL A 338 5.40 -5.88 60.76
N ALA A 339 5.51 -4.52 60.80
CA ALA A 339 5.33 -3.35 59.88
C ALA A 339 6.60 -2.43 59.84
N LYS A 340 6.68 -1.09 59.61
CA LYS A 340 5.76 0.09 59.42
C LYS A 340 6.50 1.30 58.74
N ALA A 341 5.85 2.47 58.55
CA ALA A 341 6.39 3.72 57.94
C ALA A 341 5.84 5.04 58.60
N ALA A 342 6.45 6.23 58.31
CA ALA A 342 5.88 7.62 58.27
C ALA A 342 6.92 8.81 58.36
N GLU A 343 6.51 10.02 57.96
CA GLU A 343 7.17 11.37 57.90
C GLU A 343 7.14 12.22 59.24
N PRO A 344 7.47 13.57 59.33
CA PRO A 344 8.09 14.58 58.43
C PRO A 344 9.16 15.56 59.08
N ALA A 345 9.61 16.58 58.30
CA ALA A 345 9.83 18.02 58.69
C ALA A 345 11.19 18.68 59.09
N SER A 346 11.84 19.33 58.10
CA SER A 346 12.21 20.79 58.08
C SER A 346 13.57 21.37 58.60
N LYS A 347 14.04 22.40 57.86
CA LYS A 347 14.94 23.55 58.18
C LYS A 347 16.46 23.39 58.46
N ALA A 348 17.29 23.88 57.53
CA ALA A 348 18.13 25.09 57.69
C ALA A 348 18.82 25.52 56.36
N VAL A 349 19.14 26.82 56.19
CA VAL A 349 19.90 27.43 55.05
C VAL A 349 20.79 28.57 55.60
N PRO A 350 21.97 28.89 55.00
CA PRO A 350 22.08 29.98 54.00
C PRO A 350 23.03 29.64 52.81
N ALA A 351 22.74 29.98 51.55
CA ALA A 351 22.95 31.28 50.85
C ALA A 351 24.44 31.69 50.64
N ALA A 352 24.88 32.25 49.50
CA ALA A 352 24.29 32.38 48.15
C ALA A 352 25.33 32.92 47.13
N LYS A 353 25.11 32.70 45.83
CA LYS A 353 25.37 33.71 44.78
C LYS A 353 24.53 33.45 43.52
N LYS A 354 24.42 34.46 42.65
CA LYS A 354 23.40 34.59 41.61
C LYS A 354 24.04 34.80 40.23
N ALA A 355 23.47 34.19 39.19
CA ALA A 355 23.70 34.49 37.78
C ALA A 355 22.35 34.56 37.05
N GLU A 356 22.29 35.21 35.90
CA GLU A 356 21.05 35.53 35.18
C GLU A 356 20.73 34.54 34.05
N PRO A 357 19.45 34.39 33.64
CA PRO A 357 19.08 33.44 32.60
C PRO A 357 19.56 33.89 31.22
N ALA A 358 20.32 33.02 30.55
CA ALA A 358 20.60 33.16 29.13
C ALA A 358 19.32 32.89 28.32
N LYS A 359 19.09 33.68 27.27
CA LYS A 359 17.97 33.46 26.34
C LYS A 359 18.24 32.17 25.55
N THR A 360 17.34 31.19 25.66
CA THR A 360 17.22 30.16 24.62
C THR A 360 16.79 30.83 23.33
N GLN A 361 17.68 30.87 22.34
CA GLN A 361 17.30 31.25 20.98
C GLN A 361 16.41 30.14 20.41
N ASN A 362 15.38 30.51 19.65
CA ASN A 362 14.62 29.53 18.88
C ASN A 362 15.58 28.88 17.89
N ALA A 363 15.86 27.59 18.07
CA ALA A 363 16.34 26.77 16.97
C ALA A 363 15.20 26.69 15.96
N MET A 364 15.32 27.39 14.84
CA MET A 364 14.46 27.14 13.69
C MET A 364 14.68 25.68 13.28
N PRO A 365 13.63 24.88 13.02
CA PRO A 365 13.84 23.58 12.41
C PRO A 365 14.58 23.81 11.09
N GLN A 366 15.69 23.09 10.89
CA GLN A 366 16.32 23.07 9.58
C GLN A 366 15.33 22.41 8.64
N GLY A 367 14.82 23.18 7.67
CA GLY A 367 13.89 22.65 6.68
C GLY A 367 14.56 21.50 5.95
N GLU A 368 13.99 20.31 6.05
CA GLU A 368 14.49 19.14 5.35
C GLU A 368 14.45 19.42 3.86
N THR A 369 15.59 19.30 3.19
CA THR A 369 15.71 19.55 1.75
C THR A 369 15.11 18.39 0.97
N THR A 370 13.77 18.31 1.00
CA THR A 370 13.00 17.33 0.27
C THR A 370 13.13 17.56 -1.23
N VAL A 371 13.37 16.48 -1.97
CA VAL A 371 13.46 16.49 -3.44
C VAL A 371 12.29 15.68 -3.96
N ARG A 372 11.43 16.30 -4.76
CA ARG A 372 10.33 15.62 -5.46
C ARG A 372 10.93 14.81 -6.61
N VAL A 373 10.55 13.55 -6.72
CA VAL A 373 11.06 12.62 -7.73
C VAL A 373 9.88 11.82 -8.30
N ASP A 374 9.79 11.76 -9.63
CA ASP A 374 8.74 10.99 -10.30
C ASP A 374 8.80 9.51 -9.88
N THR A 375 7.65 8.95 -9.49
CA THR A 375 7.57 7.56 -9.01
C THR A 375 8.05 6.55 -10.07
N SER A 376 7.86 6.87 -11.36
CA SER A 376 8.39 6.11 -12.49
C SER A 376 9.92 6.01 -12.52
N ARG A 377 10.66 7.03 -12.06
CA ARG A 377 12.13 6.99 -11.96
C ARG A 377 12.57 6.05 -10.84
N LEU A 378 11.90 6.08 -9.68
CA LEU A 378 12.18 5.16 -8.58
C LEU A 378 11.93 3.70 -9.01
N ASP A 379 10.86 3.45 -9.78
CA ASP A 379 10.57 2.12 -10.33
C ASP A 379 11.59 1.66 -11.39
N GLN A 380 12.13 2.57 -12.20
CA GLN A 380 13.24 2.26 -13.11
C GLN A 380 14.52 1.89 -12.33
N ILE A 381 14.90 2.68 -11.33
CA ILE A 381 16.07 2.40 -10.48
C ILE A 381 15.89 1.05 -9.76
N MET A 382 14.69 0.74 -9.28
CA MET A 382 14.37 -0.55 -8.66
C MET A 382 14.50 -1.74 -9.61
N ASN A 383 14.08 -1.60 -10.87
CA ASN A 383 14.31 -2.64 -11.88
C ASN A 383 15.81 -2.84 -12.16
N MET A 384 16.56 -1.74 -12.28
CA MET A 384 18.02 -1.80 -12.48
C MET A 384 18.76 -2.42 -11.28
N VAL A 385 18.34 -2.13 -10.04
CA VAL A 385 18.88 -2.76 -8.82
C VAL A 385 18.52 -4.25 -8.78
N GLY A 386 17.30 -4.63 -9.15
CA GLY A 386 16.90 -6.03 -9.26
C GLY A 386 17.74 -6.80 -10.28
N GLU A 387 18.01 -6.19 -11.44
CA GLU A 387 18.86 -6.78 -12.49
C GLU A 387 20.35 -6.80 -12.09
N LEU A 388 20.83 -5.81 -11.33
CA LEU A 388 22.16 -5.81 -10.72
C LEU A 388 22.32 -6.94 -9.69
N VAL A 389 21.30 -7.23 -8.86
CA VAL A 389 21.29 -8.37 -7.94
C VAL A 389 21.33 -9.70 -8.69
N LEU A 390 20.60 -9.84 -9.81
CA LEU A 390 20.68 -11.02 -10.68
C LEU A 390 22.08 -11.19 -11.32
N VAL A 391 22.69 -10.10 -11.80
CA VAL A 391 24.06 -10.12 -12.35
C VAL A 391 25.09 -10.47 -11.28
N ARG A 392 24.98 -9.90 -10.08
CA ARG A 392 25.79 -10.26 -8.90
C ARG A 392 25.67 -11.75 -8.59
N ASN A 393 24.45 -12.29 -8.48
CA ASN A 393 24.23 -13.71 -8.21
C ASN A 393 24.78 -14.62 -9.33
N ARG A 394 24.67 -14.21 -10.61
CA ARG A 394 25.34 -14.90 -11.74
C ARG A 394 26.86 -14.92 -11.58
N LEU A 395 27.46 -13.79 -11.22
CA LEU A 395 28.91 -13.66 -11.02
C LEU A 395 29.41 -14.50 -9.83
N VAL A 396 28.66 -14.55 -8.72
CA VAL A 396 28.93 -15.45 -7.59
C VAL A 396 28.89 -16.92 -8.02
N SER A 397 27.85 -17.34 -8.76
CA SER A 397 27.76 -18.71 -9.28
C SER A 397 28.89 -19.08 -10.24
N LEU A 398 29.40 -18.11 -11.03
CA LEU A 398 30.55 -18.31 -11.91
C LEU A 398 31.87 -18.36 -11.13
N GLY A 399 32.03 -17.55 -10.08
CA GLY A 399 33.21 -17.54 -9.21
C GLY A 399 33.42 -18.89 -8.50
N ILE A 400 32.33 -19.46 -7.96
CA ILE A 400 32.33 -20.78 -7.30
C ILE A 400 32.85 -21.89 -8.22
N SER A 401 32.64 -21.77 -9.55
CA SER A 401 33.13 -22.76 -10.52
C SER A 401 34.64 -22.72 -10.80
N ARG A 402 35.34 -21.70 -10.30
CA ARG A 402 36.69 -21.32 -10.75
C ARG A 402 37.78 -21.32 -9.67
N ASP A 403 37.40 -21.46 -8.40
CA ASP A 403 38.30 -21.66 -7.24
C ASP A 403 39.40 -20.58 -7.11
N ASP A 404 39.02 -19.33 -7.37
CA ASP A 404 39.89 -18.15 -7.43
C ASP A 404 39.66 -17.24 -6.20
N GLU A 405 40.69 -17.10 -5.35
CA GLU A 405 40.60 -16.39 -4.07
C GLU A 405 40.55 -14.86 -4.23
N GLU A 406 41.08 -14.30 -5.32
CA GLU A 406 41.01 -12.85 -5.59
C GLU A 406 39.64 -12.50 -6.16
N MET A 407 39.13 -13.31 -7.10
CA MET A 407 37.76 -13.23 -7.59
C MET A 407 36.76 -13.36 -6.44
N SER A 408 36.93 -14.32 -5.53
CA SER A 408 36.03 -14.50 -4.38
C SER A 408 36.00 -13.29 -3.43
N LYS A 409 37.09 -12.53 -3.30
CA LYS A 409 37.14 -11.29 -2.51
C LYS A 409 36.48 -10.12 -3.24
N ALA A 410 36.72 -10.00 -4.55
CA ALA A 410 36.07 -8.98 -5.37
C ALA A 410 34.54 -9.16 -5.38
N LEU A 411 34.07 -10.42 -5.47
CA LEU A 411 32.66 -10.78 -5.38
C LEU A 411 32.09 -10.47 -3.99
N ALA A 412 32.78 -10.82 -2.90
CA ALA A 412 32.32 -10.49 -1.54
C ALA A 412 32.17 -8.97 -1.30
N ASN A 413 33.00 -8.14 -1.94
CA ASN A 413 32.86 -6.68 -1.89
C ASN A 413 31.69 -6.17 -2.76
N LEU A 414 31.50 -6.74 -3.95
CA LEU A 414 30.34 -6.45 -4.80
C LEU A 414 29.02 -6.83 -4.11
N ASP A 415 28.99 -7.96 -3.43
CA ASP A 415 27.87 -8.45 -2.63
C ASP A 415 27.46 -7.46 -1.53
N LEU A 416 28.43 -6.87 -0.83
CA LEU A 416 28.18 -5.84 0.19
C LEU A 416 27.63 -4.56 -0.43
N VAL A 417 28.31 -4.00 -1.45
CA VAL A 417 27.92 -2.73 -2.08
C VAL A 417 26.56 -2.83 -2.78
N THR A 418 26.23 -3.98 -3.38
CA THR A 418 24.91 -4.20 -3.99
C THR A 418 23.81 -4.36 -2.96
N ALA A 419 24.07 -4.99 -1.80
CA ALA A 419 23.13 -5.06 -0.69
C ALA A 419 22.87 -3.68 -0.06
N ASP A 420 23.91 -2.87 0.16
CA ASP A 420 23.79 -1.51 0.68
C ASP A 420 23.01 -0.60 -0.29
N LEU A 421 23.30 -0.67 -1.60
CA LEU A 421 22.56 0.05 -2.63
C LEU A 421 21.09 -0.38 -2.68
N GLN A 422 20.81 -1.68 -2.60
CA GLN A 422 19.44 -2.21 -2.53
C GLN A 422 18.72 -1.67 -1.29
N GLY A 423 19.36 -1.71 -0.11
CA GLY A 423 18.79 -1.17 1.13
C GLY A 423 18.51 0.33 1.07
N ALA A 424 19.37 1.11 0.40
CA ALA A 424 19.17 2.55 0.20
C ALA A 424 17.98 2.85 -0.73
N VAL A 425 17.90 2.20 -1.89
CA VAL A 425 16.82 2.43 -2.87
C VAL A 425 15.46 1.95 -2.35
N MET A 426 15.43 0.85 -1.59
CA MET A 426 14.21 0.41 -0.88
C MET A 426 13.71 1.52 0.07
N LYS A 427 14.59 2.09 0.90
CA LYS A 427 14.23 3.17 1.84
C LYS A 427 13.66 4.40 1.14
N THR A 428 14.17 4.78 -0.03
CA THR A 428 13.63 5.91 -0.82
C THR A 428 12.27 5.62 -1.48
N ARG A 429 11.79 4.37 -1.44
CA ARG A 429 10.49 3.92 -1.97
C ARG A 429 9.48 3.54 -0.87
N MET A 430 9.93 3.43 0.38
CA MET A 430 9.04 3.22 1.51
C MET A 430 8.14 4.44 1.73
N GLN A 431 6.94 4.18 2.21
CA GLN A 431 5.97 5.17 2.67
C GLN A 431 5.36 4.69 4.00
N PRO A 432 5.17 5.58 4.99
CA PRO A 432 4.48 5.22 6.23
C PRO A 432 3.05 4.74 5.98
N ILE A 433 2.67 3.62 6.61
CA ILE A 433 1.33 3.03 6.45
C ILE A 433 0.20 3.96 6.95
N LYS A 434 0.53 5.01 7.71
CA LYS A 434 -0.35 6.14 8.09
C LYS A 434 -1.26 6.63 6.94
N LYS A 435 -0.77 6.72 5.70
CA LYS A 435 -1.60 7.17 4.55
C LYS A 435 -2.80 6.25 4.25
N VAL A 436 -2.71 4.96 4.56
CA VAL A 436 -3.84 4.02 4.50
C VAL A 436 -4.62 4.04 5.82
N PHE A 437 -3.94 4.09 6.96
CA PHE A 437 -4.56 4.04 8.28
C PHE A 437 -5.50 5.21 8.55
N GLY A 438 -5.13 6.43 8.14
CA GLY A 438 -5.95 7.65 8.29
C GLY A 438 -7.33 7.59 7.60
N ARG A 439 -7.57 6.63 6.70
CA ARG A 439 -8.89 6.41 6.08
C ARG A 439 -9.84 5.57 6.95
N PHE A 440 -9.32 4.75 7.88
CA PHE A 440 -10.15 3.84 8.68
C PHE A 440 -11.05 4.52 9.73
N PRO A 441 -10.64 5.58 10.46
CA PRO A 441 -11.51 6.23 11.44
C PRO A 441 -12.89 6.63 10.89
N ARG A 442 -12.92 7.26 9.70
CA ARG A 442 -14.16 7.62 9.01
C ARG A 442 -14.99 6.38 8.64
N VAL A 443 -14.38 5.41 7.95
CA VAL A 443 -15.05 4.17 7.53
C VAL A 443 -15.62 3.37 8.70
N VAL A 444 -14.90 3.26 9.82
CA VAL A 444 -15.37 2.57 11.02
C VAL A 444 -16.50 3.34 11.69
N ARG A 445 -16.40 4.67 11.82
CA ARG A 445 -17.45 5.54 12.39
C ARG A 445 -18.74 5.47 11.59
N ASP A 446 -18.67 5.51 10.26
CA ASP A 446 -19.83 5.48 9.38
C ASP A 446 -20.53 4.11 9.41
N LEU A 447 -19.78 3.00 9.43
CA LEU A 447 -20.35 1.67 9.63
C LEU A 447 -20.92 1.47 11.05
N ALA A 448 -20.26 2.00 12.08
CA ALA A 448 -20.73 1.94 13.46
C ALA A 448 -22.07 2.67 13.64
N ARG A 449 -22.17 3.91 13.10
CA ARG A 449 -23.43 4.66 12.98
C ARG A 449 -24.50 3.83 12.23
N THR A 450 -24.17 3.32 11.03
CA THR A 450 -25.12 2.56 10.17
C THR A 450 -25.64 1.29 10.84
N LEU A 451 -24.80 0.56 11.58
CA LEU A 451 -25.15 -0.70 12.24
C LEU A 451 -25.60 -0.54 13.69
N ASN A 452 -25.68 0.69 14.22
CA ASN A 452 -25.98 1.00 15.63
C ASN A 452 -25.07 0.22 16.61
N LYS A 453 -23.76 0.26 16.36
CA LYS A 453 -22.71 -0.33 17.21
C LYS A 453 -21.83 0.77 17.79
N GLU A 454 -21.33 0.55 19.00
CA GLU A 454 -20.36 1.42 19.66
C GLU A 454 -18.97 0.80 19.51
N ILE A 455 -18.04 1.44 18.81
CA ILE A 455 -16.74 0.89 18.43
C ILE A 455 -15.63 1.92 18.64
N ASP A 456 -14.55 1.48 19.28
CA ASP A 456 -13.28 2.18 19.42
C ASP A 456 -12.24 1.57 18.46
N LEU A 457 -11.43 2.43 17.82
CA LEU A 457 -10.43 2.05 16.82
C LEU A 457 -9.04 2.47 17.28
N ILE A 458 -8.23 1.50 17.68
CA ILE A 458 -6.86 1.71 18.14
C ILE A 458 -5.91 1.44 16.97
N MET A 459 -5.01 2.38 16.69
CA MET A 459 -4.00 2.25 15.64
C MET A 459 -2.60 2.28 16.26
N VAL A 460 -1.72 1.36 15.83
CA VAL A 460 -0.40 1.13 16.43
C VAL A 460 0.66 0.94 15.35
N GLY A 461 1.77 1.66 15.43
CA GLY A 461 2.84 1.58 14.44
C GLY A 461 2.46 2.21 13.09
N GLU A 462 1.70 3.30 13.10
CA GLU A 462 1.27 4.01 11.88
C GLU A 462 2.47 4.54 11.06
N ASP A 463 3.57 4.85 11.76
CA ASP A 463 4.87 5.23 11.19
C ASP A 463 5.67 4.04 10.63
N THR A 464 5.08 2.85 10.53
CA THR A 464 5.76 1.68 9.93
C THR A 464 5.90 1.90 8.42
N ASP A 465 7.15 2.01 7.97
CA ASP A 465 7.54 2.06 6.58
C ASP A 465 7.12 0.80 5.80
N LEU A 466 6.50 1.01 4.63
CA LEU A 466 6.00 -0.04 3.75
C LEU A 466 6.23 0.34 2.28
N ASP A 467 6.49 -0.64 1.39
CA ASP A 467 6.67 -0.35 -0.03
C ASP A 467 5.43 0.31 -0.65
N LYS A 468 5.60 1.38 -1.46
CA LYS A 468 4.47 2.09 -2.08
C LYS A 468 3.46 1.16 -2.77
N ASN A 469 3.91 0.19 -3.56
CA ASN A 469 2.99 -0.69 -4.29
C ASN A 469 2.26 -1.65 -3.34
N LEU A 470 2.88 -1.99 -2.22
CA LEU A 470 2.30 -2.79 -1.14
C LEU A 470 1.26 -1.98 -0.35
N VAL A 471 1.51 -0.69 -0.09
CA VAL A 471 0.54 0.26 0.49
C VAL A 471 -0.71 0.36 -0.38
N GLU A 472 -0.54 0.65 -1.68
CA GLU A 472 -1.64 0.80 -2.64
C GLU A 472 -2.44 -0.50 -2.81
N ALA A 473 -1.76 -1.65 -2.93
CA ALA A 473 -2.44 -2.93 -3.17
C ALA A 473 -3.15 -3.51 -1.94
N LEU A 474 -2.70 -3.18 -0.72
CA LEU A 474 -3.31 -3.63 0.55
C LEU A 474 -4.46 -2.74 1.04
N ALA A 475 -4.65 -1.54 0.47
CA ALA A 475 -5.72 -0.62 0.87
C ALA A 475 -7.14 -1.27 0.85
N ASP A 476 -7.63 -1.74 -0.31
CA ASP A 476 -8.96 -2.39 -0.37
C ASP A 476 -9.04 -3.67 0.51
N PRO A 477 -8.04 -4.57 0.51
CA PRO A 477 -8.01 -5.72 1.43
C PRO A 477 -8.20 -5.36 2.90
N LEU A 478 -7.49 -4.36 3.41
CA LEU A 478 -7.56 -3.94 4.81
C LEU A 478 -8.91 -3.29 5.12
N VAL A 479 -9.43 -2.41 4.24
CA VAL A 479 -10.80 -1.84 4.37
C VAL A 479 -11.84 -2.95 4.47
N HIS A 480 -11.75 -3.99 3.64
CA HIS A 480 -12.68 -5.11 3.66
C HIS A 480 -12.57 -5.95 4.95
N LEU A 481 -11.36 -6.19 5.45
CA LEU A 481 -11.16 -6.94 6.71
C LEU A 481 -11.70 -6.17 7.92
N VAL A 482 -11.39 -4.87 8.03
CA VAL A 482 -11.94 -3.98 9.06
C VAL A 482 -13.47 -3.96 9.00
N ARG A 483 -14.04 -3.85 7.80
CA ARG A 483 -15.50 -3.94 7.58
C ARG A 483 -16.09 -5.25 8.10
N ASN A 484 -15.41 -6.38 7.95
CA ASN A 484 -15.89 -7.66 8.44
C ASN A 484 -15.78 -7.77 9.98
N SER A 485 -14.75 -7.22 10.61
CA SER A 485 -14.70 -7.09 12.08
C SER A 485 -15.82 -6.17 12.60
N VAL A 486 -16.16 -5.08 11.89
CA VAL A 486 -17.29 -4.20 12.27
C VAL A 486 -18.66 -4.85 12.05
N ASP A 487 -18.91 -5.52 10.91
CA ASP A 487 -20.20 -6.14 10.59
C ASP A 487 -20.42 -7.45 11.40
N HIS A 488 -19.42 -8.32 11.45
CA HIS A 488 -19.56 -9.70 11.95
C HIS A 488 -18.73 -10.03 13.20
N GLY A 489 -17.62 -9.33 13.44
CA GLY A 489 -16.83 -9.49 14.67
C GLY A 489 -17.55 -8.89 15.88
N ILE A 490 -17.69 -7.56 15.90
CA ILE A 490 -18.26 -6.82 17.03
C ILE A 490 -19.77 -7.09 17.18
N GLU A 491 -20.15 -7.60 18.35
CA GLU A 491 -21.54 -7.83 18.76
C GLU A 491 -22.28 -6.51 19.08
N MET A 492 -23.62 -6.53 19.06
CA MET A 492 -24.42 -5.35 19.47
C MET A 492 -24.15 -5.00 20.96
N PRO A 493 -24.18 -3.71 21.36
CA PRO A 493 -23.83 -3.28 22.72
C PRO A 493 -24.56 -4.05 23.84
N ILE A 494 -25.87 -4.28 23.68
CA ILE A 494 -26.70 -5.03 24.65
C ILE A 494 -26.24 -6.50 24.76
N THR A 495 -25.82 -7.11 23.65
CA THR A 495 -25.29 -8.49 23.63
C THR A 495 -23.92 -8.56 24.29
N ARG A 496 -23.07 -7.53 24.11
CA ARG A 496 -21.77 -7.42 24.77
C ARG A 496 -21.92 -7.30 26.29
N GLU A 497 -22.81 -6.42 26.75
CA GLU A 497 -23.16 -6.28 28.17
C GLU A 497 -23.69 -7.62 28.76
N ALA A 498 -24.59 -8.31 28.04
CA ALA A 498 -25.11 -9.61 28.47
C ALA A 498 -24.04 -10.72 28.53
N ASN A 499 -23.03 -10.66 27.65
CA ASN A 499 -21.87 -11.56 27.63
C ASN A 499 -20.75 -11.12 28.59
N GLY A 500 -20.94 -10.04 29.37
CA GLY A 500 -19.99 -9.56 30.38
C GLY A 500 -18.78 -8.80 29.81
N LYS A 501 -18.87 -8.32 28.56
CA LYS A 501 -17.85 -7.52 27.88
C LYS A 501 -18.08 -6.01 28.08
N PRO A 502 -17.08 -5.16 27.80
CA PRO A 502 -17.30 -3.72 27.63
C PRO A 502 -18.38 -3.44 26.57
N ARG A 503 -19.19 -2.42 26.81
CA ARG A 503 -20.30 -2.02 25.92
C ARG A 503 -19.79 -1.62 24.53
N THR A 504 -18.76 -0.78 24.49
CA THR A 504 -17.94 -0.49 23.31
C THR A 504 -17.18 -1.75 22.89
N GLY A 505 -17.15 -2.02 21.59
CA GLY A 505 -16.19 -2.95 20.97
C GLY A 505 -14.86 -2.27 20.70
N THR A 506 -13.77 -3.03 20.67
CA THR A 506 -12.45 -2.52 20.30
C THR A 506 -11.92 -3.26 19.09
N ILE A 507 -11.46 -2.51 18.09
CA ILE A 507 -10.71 -3.01 16.94
C ILE A 507 -9.32 -2.39 17.00
N THR A 508 -8.28 -3.22 16.98
CA THR A 508 -6.88 -2.79 16.96
C THR A 508 -6.24 -3.10 15.61
N LEU A 509 -5.68 -2.09 14.97
CA LEU A 509 -4.85 -2.18 13.78
C LEU A 509 -3.40 -1.92 14.17
N SER A 510 -2.54 -2.93 14.02
CA SER A 510 -1.11 -2.79 14.32
C SER A 510 -0.24 -3.20 13.14
N ALA A 511 0.70 -2.34 12.77
CA ALA A 511 1.79 -2.64 11.84
C ALA A 511 3.12 -2.77 12.60
N SER A 512 3.99 -3.67 12.14
CA SER A 512 5.30 -3.90 12.75
C SER A 512 6.24 -4.64 11.79
N GLN A 513 7.56 -4.43 11.91
CA GLN A 513 8.56 -5.16 11.14
C GLN A 513 9.07 -6.38 11.92
N GLU A 514 8.89 -7.57 11.35
CA GLU A 514 9.44 -8.84 11.83
C GLU A 514 10.54 -9.33 10.88
N GLY A 515 11.73 -8.72 10.98
CA GLY A 515 12.90 -9.10 10.16
C GLY A 515 12.77 -8.63 8.71
N ASP A 516 12.69 -9.58 7.78
CA ASP A 516 12.51 -9.36 6.33
C ASP A 516 11.03 -9.22 5.92
N HIS A 517 10.10 -9.45 6.85
CA HIS A 517 8.66 -9.32 6.67
C HIS A 517 8.08 -8.15 7.46
N ILE A 518 7.01 -7.57 6.96
CA ILE A 518 6.10 -6.71 7.73
C ILE A 518 4.91 -7.55 8.17
N LEU A 519 4.64 -7.53 9.47
CA LEU A 519 3.45 -8.08 10.10
C LEU A 519 2.42 -6.96 10.27
N LEU A 520 1.33 -7.07 9.52
CA LEU A 520 0.10 -6.32 9.77
C LEU A 520 -0.87 -7.23 10.51
N LYS A 521 -1.40 -6.77 11.64
CA LYS A 521 -2.35 -7.52 12.47
C LYS A 521 -3.61 -6.69 12.71
N ILE A 522 -4.76 -7.35 12.54
CA ILE A 522 -6.08 -6.82 12.86
C ILE A 522 -6.64 -7.69 13.99
N GLU A 523 -7.01 -7.09 15.11
CA GLU A 523 -7.55 -7.77 16.29
C GLU A 523 -8.89 -7.13 16.69
N ASP A 524 -9.95 -7.93 16.78
CA ASP A 524 -11.24 -7.51 17.33
C ASP A 524 -11.58 -8.29 18.61
N ASP A 525 -12.27 -7.64 19.54
CA ASP A 525 -12.76 -8.27 20.78
C ASP A 525 -14.18 -8.87 20.62
N GLY A 526 -14.51 -9.28 19.39
CA GLY A 526 -15.84 -9.66 18.94
C GLY A 526 -16.34 -11.04 19.41
N ALA A 527 -17.40 -11.52 18.78
CA ALA A 527 -17.99 -12.83 19.07
C ALA A 527 -16.99 -13.99 18.89
N GLY A 528 -15.94 -13.80 18.09
CA GLY A 528 -15.08 -14.85 17.59
C GLY A 528 -15.82 -15.80 16.63
N MET A 529 -15.09 -16.70 15.99
CA MET A 529 -15.65 -17.61 14.99
C MET A 529 -16.00 -18.97 15.56
N ASP A 530 -17.04 -19.57 14.98
CA ASP A 530 -17.55 -20.89 15.36
C ASP A 530 -17.09 -21.93 14.34
N ALA A 531 -16.02 -22.66 14.67
CA ALA A 531 -15.44 -23.66 13.79
C ALA A 531 -16.42 -24.77 13.40
N ASN A 532 -17.42 -25.09 14.24
CA ASN A 532 -18.42 -26.12 13.92
C ASN A 532 -19.43 -25.59 12.90
N LYS A 533 -19.95 -24.36 13.08
CA LYS A 533 -20.83 -23.74 12.07
C LYS A 533 -20.11 -23.56 10.72
N LEU A 534 -18.82 -23.23 10.71
CA LEU A 534 -18.05 -23.14 9.47
C LEU A 534 -17.91 -24.50 8.77
N LYS A 535 -17.69 -25.58 9.53
CA LYS A 535 -17.71 -26.98 9.02
C LYS A 535 -19.10 -27.35 8.46
N GLU A 536 -20.19 -27.05 9.17
CA GLU A 536 -21.57 -27.29 8.71
C GLU A 536 -21.93 -26.51 7.43
N ILE A 537 -21.52 -25.24 7.32
CA ILE A 537 -21.70 -24.42 6.11
C ILE A 537 -20.89 -25.01 4.93
N ALA A 538 -19.67 -25.48 5.18
CA ALA A 538 -18.86 -26.12 4.14
C ALA A 538 -19.46 -27.44 3.63
N ILE A 539 -20.03 -28.26 4.53
CA ILE A 539 -20.73 -29.50 4.17
C ILE A 539 -21.98 -29.18 3.35
N SER A 540 -22.85 -28.28 3.83
CA SER A 540 -24.10 -27.93 3.16
C SER A 540 -23.91 -27.28 1.79
N ARG A 541 -22.79 -26.55 1.57
CA ARG A 541 -22.40 -26.03 0.25
C ARG A 541 -21.60 -27.01 -0.62
N GLY A 542 -21.36 -28.24 -0.16
CA GLY A 542 -20.62 -29.27 -0.91
C GLY A 542 -19.13 -28.97 -1.13
N VAL A 543 -18.56 -28.09 -0.31
CA VAL A 543 -17.12 -27.76 -0.30
C VAL A 543 -16.32 -28.86 0.40
N LEU A 544 -16.96 -29.58 1.33
CA LEU A 544 -16.36 -30.52 2.26
C LEU A 544 -17.31 -31.71 2.52
N ASP A 545 -16.78 -32.89 2.79
CA ASP A 545 -17.56 -34.04 3.27
C ASP A 545 -17.53 -34.17 4.80
N GLU A 546 -18.53 -34.82 5.38
CA GLU A 546 -18.66 -35.00 6.85
C GLU A 546 -17.45 -35.71 7.48
N ASP A 547 -16.88 -36.67 6.76
CA ASP A 547 -15.76 -37.50 7.20
C ASP A 547 -14.44 -36.71 7.28
N SER A 548 -14.22 -35.79 6.33
CA SER A 548 -13.13 -34.80 6.35
C SER A 548 -13.37 -33.70 7.38
N ALA A 549 -14.60 -33.19 7.50
CA ALA A 549 -14.96 -32.17 8.48
C ALA A 549 -14.71 -32.61 9.94
N ALA A 550 -15.02 -33.87 10.25
CA ALA A 550 -14.75 -34.46 11.57
C ALA A 550 -13.25 -34.62 11.91
N ARG A 551 -12.36 -34.56 10.92
CA ARG A 551 -10.90 -34.67 11.10
C ARG A 551 -10.19 -33.31 11.09
N MET A 552 -10.88 -32.27 10.65
CA MET A 552 -10.34 -30.93 10.44
C MET A 552 -10.15 -30.18 11.77
N THR A 553 -8.97 -29.59 11.97
CA THR A 553 -8.68 -28.70 13.10
C THR A 553 -9.43 -27.37 12.96
N ASP A 554 -9.55 -26.62 14.06
CA ASP A 554 -10.34 -25.39 14.06
C ASP A 554 -9.65 -24.25 13.26
N ASN A 555 -8.32 -24.19 13.25
CA ASN A 555 -7.57 -23.25 12.40
C ASN A 555 -7.70 -23.57 10.90
N GLU A 556 -7.83 -24.85 10.53
CA GLU A 556 -8.17 -25.26 9.16
C GLU A 556 -9.62 -24.86 8.81
N ALA A 557 -10.54 -24.95 9.79
CA ALA A 557 -11.93 -24.53 9.61
C ALA A 557 -12.10 -23.02 9.45
N TYR A 558 -11.32 -22.20 10.17
CA TYR A 558 -11.29 -20.75 9.94
C TYR A 558 -10.77 -20.41 8.53
N ASN A 559 -9.80 -21.18 8.01
CA ASN A 559 -9.30 -21.02 6.65
C ASN A 559 -10.33 -21.32 5.55
N LEU A 560 -11.46 -21.99 5.86
CA LEU A 560 -12.57 -22.19 4.91
C LEU A 560 -13.23 -20.87 4.47
N ILE A 561 -13.11 -19.81 5.27
CA ILE A 561 -13.64 -18.47 4.94
C ILE A 561 -13.00 -17.91 3.66
N PHE A 562 -11.77 -18.32 3.34
CA PHE A 562 -11.09 -17.95 2.11
C PHE A 562 -11.38 -18.88 0.92
N ALA A 563 -12.28 -19.85 1.05
CA ALA A 563 -12.64 -20.74 -0.06
C ALA A 563 -13.53 -19.99 -1.07
N PRO A 564 -13.34 -20.17 -2.40
CA PRO A 564 -14.10 -19.43 -3.40
C PRO A 564 -15.62 -19.63 -3.28
N GLY A 565 -16.37 -18.52 -3.20
CA GLY A 565 -17.82 -18.54 -2.99
C GLY A 565 -18.27 -18.93 -1.57
N PHE A 566 -17.35 -19.05 -0.61
CA PHE A 566 -17.69 -19.21 0.80
C PHE A 566 -18.03 -17.84 1.39
N SER A 567 -19.32 -17.66 1.70
CA SER A 567 -19.83 -16.51 2.44
C SER A 567 -20.89 -17.01 3.42
N THR A 568 -20.91 -16.45 4.63
CA THR A 568 -21.88 -16.78 5.67
C THR A 568 -23.27 -16.20 5.38
N LYS A 569 -23.37 -15.19 4.51
CA LYS A 569 -24.64 -14.60 4.08
C LYS A 569 -25.34 -15.50 3.03
N VAL A 570 -26.68 -15.54 3.14
CA VAL A 570 -27.58 -16.25 2.20
C VAL A 570 -28.06 -15.31 1.08
N GLU A 571 -28.16 -14.01 1.38
CA GLU A 571 -28.53 -12.96 0.43
C GLU A 571 -27.31 -12.14 0.03
N ILE A 572 -27.31 -11.65 -1.22
CA ILE A 572 -26.28 -10.76 -1.76
C ILE A 572 -26.68 -9.33 -1.38
N SER A 573 -25.97 -8.71 -0.43
CA SER A 573 -26.22 -7.31 -0.06
C SER A 573 -25.67 -6.35 -1.12
N ASP A 574 -26.47 -5.40 -1.59
CA ASP A 574 -26.12 -4.48 -2.68
C ASP A 574 -24.83 -3.67 -2.44
N ILE A 575 -24.51 -3.39 -1.17
CA ILE A 575 -23.26 -2.75 -0.71
C ILE A 575 -21.99 -3.64 -0.90
N SER A 576 -22.10 -4.71 -1.70
CA SER A 576 -21.04 -5.64 -2.10
C SER A 576 -20.86 -5.72 -3.64
N GLY A 577 -21.49 -4.80 -4.40
CA GLY A 577 -21.53 -4.79 -5.87
C GLY A 577 -20.19 -4.75 -6.65
N ARG A 578 -19.03 -4.73 -5.97
CA ARG A 578 -17.69 -4.92 -6.57
C ARG A 578 -17.15 -6.35 -6.44
N GLY A 579 -17.92 -7.30 -5.89
CA GLY A 579 -17.57 -8.73 -5.88
C GLY A 579 -16.39 -9.12 -4.99
N VAL A 580 -16.02 -8.28 -4.01
CA VAL A 580 -14.91 -8.54 -3.10
C VAL A 580 -15.36 -9.51 -2.01
N GLY A 581 -15.03 -10.79 -2.18
CA GLY A 581 -15.10 -11.80 -1.11
C GLY A 581 -13.77 -11.94 -0.36
N MET A 582 -13.77 -12.77 0.69
CA MET A 582 -12.54 -13.10 1.43
C MET A 582 -11.55 -13.91 0.58
N ASP A 583 -12.04 -14.67 -0.40
CA ASP A 583 -11.25 -15.29 -1.47
C ASP A 583 -10.48 -14.26 -2.31
N VAL A 584 -11.08 -13.12 -2.65
CA VAL A 584 -10.41 -12.00 -3.34
C VAL A 584 -9.32 -11.38 -2.47
N VAL A 585 -9.59 -11.17 -1.17
CA VAL A 585 -8.60 -10.67 -0.19
C VAL A 585 -7.39 -11.60 -0.09
N LYS A 586 -7.61 -12.91 0.10
CA LYS A 586 -6.50 -13.88 0.12
C LYS A 586 -5.76 -13.92 -1.21
N THR A 587 -6.46 -13.83 -2.34
CA THR A 587 -5.85 -13.82 -3.67
C THR A 587 -4.92 -12.62 -3.85
N ARG A 588 -5.35 -11.40 -3.49
CA ARG A 588 -4.49 -10.20 -3.55
C ARG A 588 -3.28 -10.32 -2.62
N ILE A 589 -3.46 -10.78 -1.38
CA ILE A 589 -2.36 -10.97 -0.43
C ILE A 589 -1.34 -11.99 -0.99
N THR A 590 -1.80 -13.11 -1.57
CA THR A 590 -0.91 -14.12 -2.19
C THR A 590 -0.22 -13.60 -3.46
N GLN A 591 -0.85 -12.71 -4.24
CA GLN A 591 -0.22 -12.04 -5.39
C GLN A 591 0.91 -11.08 -4.99
N LEU A 592 0.90 -10.59 -3.75
CA LEU A 592 1.94 -9.75 -3.15
C LEU A 592 3.02 -10.59 -2.43
N ASN A 593 3.11 -11.89 -2.74
CA ASN A 593 3.88 -12.91 -2.03
C ASN A 593 3.59 -13.01 -0.52
N GLY A 594 2.49 -12.40 -0.05
CA GLY A 594 2.10 -12.41 1.33
C GLY A 594 1.37 -13.69 1.74
N THR A 595 1.32 -13.91 3.05
CA THR A 595 0.49 -14.94 3.69
C THR A 595 -0.53 -14.28 4.63
N VAL A 596 -1.68 -14.93 4.78
CA VAL A 596 -2.71 -14.51 5.75
C VAL A 596 -3.08 -15.70 6.64
N HIS A 597 -3.10 -15.46 7.95
CA HIS A 597 -3.48 -16.41 8.99
C HIS A 597 -4.68 -15.88 9.79
N ILE A 598 -5.42 -16.80 10.40
CA ILE A 598 -6.55 -16.50 11.28
C ILE A 598 -6.39 -17.32 12.55
N ASP A 599 -6.34 -16.65 13.70
CA ASP A 599 -6.65 -17.22 15.00
C ASP A 599 -7.96 -16.61 15.50
N SER A 600 -8.80 -17.37 16.18
CA SER A 600 -10.09 -16.88 16.68
C SER A 600 -10.58 -17.77 17.82
N VAL A 601 -11.15 -17.13 18.84
CA VAL A 601 -11.66 -17.83 20.02
C VAL A 601 -13.06 -17.31 20.31
N GLN A 602 -14.05 -18.20 20.20
CA GLN A 602 -15.45 -17.90 20.47
C GLN A 602 -15.62 -17.26 21.87
N GLY A 603 -16.33 -16.14 21.91
CA GLY A 603 -16.53 -15.31 23.11
C GLY A 603 -15.38 -14.34 23.43
N LYS A 604 -14.24 -14.39 22.73
CA LYS A 604 -13.13 -13.44 22.89
C LYS A 604 -12.93 -12.50 21.71
N GLY A 605 -13.03 -13.02 20.48
CA GLY A 605 -12.78 -12.25 19.27
C GLY A 605 -11.89 -12.96 18.26
N THR A 606 -11.31 -12.18 17.34
CA THR A 606 -10.56 -12.67 16.17
C THR A 606 -9.25 -11.92 16.00
N ILE A 607 -8.20 -12.65 15.61
CA ILE A 607 -6.90 -12.13 15.20
C ILE A 607 -6.64 -12.55 13.74
N LEU A 608 -6.43 -11.57 12.89
CA LEU A 608 -6.01 -11.72 11.50
C LEU A 608 -4.55 -11.24 11.39
N GLU A 609 -3.65 -12.13 11.00
CA GLU A 609 -2.24 -11.79 10.73
C GLU A 609 -1.98 -11.84 9.23
N ILE A 610 -1.40 -10.76 8.69
CA ILE A 610 -0.94 -10.67 7.31
C ILE A 610 0.57 -10.44 7.35
N LYS A 611 1.34 -11.37 6.78
CA LYS A 611 2.80 -11.25 6.66
C LYS A 611 3.17 -11.07 5.20
N VAL A 612 3.82 -9.95 4.89
CA VAL A 612 4.20 -9.54 3.54
C VAL A 612 5.70 -9.19 3.50
N PRO A 613 6.44 -9.50 2.43
CA PRO A 613 7.87 -9.21 2.34
C PRO A 613 8.13 -7.69 2.27
N LEU A 614 9.26 -7.25 2.84
CA LEU A 614 9.69 -5.85 2.82
C LEU A 614 10.26 -5.40 1.46
N THR A 615 10.67 -6.34 0.61
CA THR A 615 11.46 -6.10 -0.60
C THR A 615 10.72 -6.48 -1.88
N LEU A 616 11.27 -6.04 -3.03
CA LEU A 616 11.03 -6.71 -4.32
C LEU A 616 11.10 -8.23 -4.13
N ALA A 617 10.11 -8.94 -4.67
CA ALA A 617 9.91 -10.37 -4.50
C ALA A 617 11.05 -11.22 -5.11
N ILE A 618 12.19 -11.27 -4.45
CA ILE A 618 13.27 -12.23 -4.68
C ILE A 618 12.85 -13.55 -4.03
N MET A 619 12.83 -14.63 -4.80
CA MET A 619 12.48 -15.96 -4.31
C MET A 619 13.56 -16.97 -4.69
N PRO A 620 14.03 -17.83 -3.76
CA PRO A 620 14.83 -18.99 -4.12
C PRO A 620 13.95 -19.99 -4.87
N THR A 621 14.38 -20.39 -6.06
CA THR A 621 13.64 -21.32 -6.93
C THR A 621 14.53 -22.45 -7.42
N LEU A 622 13.92 -23.61 -7.66
CA LEU A 622 14.53 -24.73 -8.36
C LEU A 622 14.23 -24.58 -9.86
N MET A 623 15.28 -24.42 -10.65
CA MET A 623 15.22 -24.27 -12.10
C MET A 623 15.19 -25.66 -12.77
N VAL A 624 14.18 -25.91 -13.60
CA VAL A 624 13.94 -27.21 -14.24
C VAL A 624 13.69 -27.05 -15.74
N ASP A 625 14.18 -27.99 -16.55
CA ASP A 625 13.84 -28.11 -17.97
C ASP A 625 12.63 -29.03 -18.15
N VAL A 626 11.66 -28.57 -18.92
CA VAL A 626 10.50 -29.33 -19.39
C VAL A 626 10.37 -29.15 -20.89
N ALA A 627 10.71 -30.19 -21.67
CA ALA A 627 10.62 -30.19 -23.13
C ALA A 627 11.36 -29.03 -23.84
N LYS A 628 12.57 -28.68 -23.35
CA LYS A 628 13.44 -27.59 -23.82
C LYS A 628 12.94 -26.19 -23.48
N GLN A 629 12.17 -26.04 -22.40
CA GLN A 629 11.77 -24.76 -21.85
C GLN A 629 12.04 -24.75 -20.34
N VAL A 630 12.64 -23.66 -19.87
CA VAL A 630 12.98 -23.47 -18.47
C VAL A 630 11.75 -23.00 -17.68
N PHE A 631 11.50 -23.66 -16.55
CA PHE A 631 10.51 -23.29 -15.56
C PHE A 631 11.15 -23.18 -14.18
N ALA A 632 10.57 -22.35 -13.32
CA ALA A 632 11.01 -22.15 -11.95
C ALA A 632 9.96 -22.69 -10.97
N LEU A 633 10.39 -23.51 -10.01
CA LEU A 633 9.56 -24.02 -8.91
C LEU A 633 9.97 -23.31 -7.60
N PRO A 634 9.04 -22.67 -6.87
CA PRO A 634 9.32 -22.11 -5.54
C PRO A 634 10.00 -23.12 -4.62
N LEU A 635 11.22 -22.83 -4.16
CA LEU A 635 12.00 -23.78 -3.35
C LEU A 635 11.32 -24.08 -2.01
N SER A 636 10.57 -23.11 -1.47
CA SER A 636 9.70 -23.27 -0.30
C SER A 636 8.63 -24.37 -0.44
N SER A 637 8.26 -24.74 -1.67
CA SER A 637 7.34 -25.83 -1.96
C SER A 637 8.07 -27.16 -2.22
N VAL A 638 9.33 -27.13 -2.63
CA VAL A 638 10.13 -28.33 -2.91
C VAL A 638 10.59 -28.98 -1.61
N ASN A 639 10.29 -30.28 -1.46
CA ASN A 639 10.67 -31.07 -0.30
C ASN A 639 11.96 -31.87 -0.58
N GLU A 640 11.97 -32.69 -1.63
CA GLU A 640 13.14 -33.52 -2.01
C GLU A 640 13.24 -33.68 -3.53
N ILE A 641 14.46 -33.83 -4.04
CA ILE A 641 14.75 -34.15 -5.45
C ILE A 641 15.47 -35.49 -5.55
N PHE A 642 15.12 -36.32 -6.55
CA PHE A 642 15.85 -37.56 -6.82
C PHE A 642 15.83 -37.98 -8.29
N HIS A 643 16.80 -38.80 -8.68
CA HIS A 643 16.84 -39.44 -10.00
C HIS A 643 15.98 -40.70 -9.99
N LEU A 644 14.98 -40.79 -10.87
CA LEU A 644 14.08 -41.95 -10.95
C LEU A 644 14.36 -42.77 -12.22
N ASP A 645 14.68 -44.03 -12.00
CA ASP A 645 14.50 -45.09 -12.98
C ASP A 645 12.99 -45.31 -13.18
N LEU A 646 12.44 -44.76 -14.26
CA LEU A 646 11.00 -44.70 -14.49
C LEU A 646 10.37 -46.10 -14.66
N THR A 647 11.18 -47.14 -14.90
CA THR A 647 10.74 -48.55 -14.93
C THR A 647 10.35 -49.10 -13.55
N LYS A 648 10.65 -48.39 -12.45
CA LYS A 648 10.39 -48.78 -11.06
C LYS A 648 9.20 -48.05 -10.43
N THR A 649 8.27 -47.58 -11.26
CA THR A 649 7.03 -46.93 -10.81
C THR A 649 5.89 -47.95 -10.72
N ASN A 650 4.88 -47.62 -9.91
CA ASN A 650 3.67 -48.43 -9.77
C ASN A 650 2.45 -47.63 -10.22
N VAL A 651 1.44 -48.29 -10.79
CA VAL A 651 0.14 -47.66 -11.06
C VAL A 651 -0.87 -48.13 -10.01
N VAL A 652 -1.46 -47.18 -9.28
CA VAL A 652 -2.50 -47.41 -8.27
C VAL A 652 -3.72 -46.58 -8.67
N ASP A 653 -4.89 -47.21 -8.75
CA ASP A 653 -6.16 -46.59 -9.17
C ASP A 653 -6.09 -45.76 -10.46
N GLY A 654 -5.22 -46.18 -11.40
CA GLY A 654 -4.99 -45.50 -12.69
C GLY A 654 -4.00 -44.32 -12.62
N GLN A 655 -3.54 -43.94 -11.43
CA GLN A 655 -2.55 -42.89 -11.21
C GLN A 655 -1.14 -43.49 -11.09
N LEU A 656 -0.14 -42.82 -11.67
CA LEU A 656 1.26 -43.22 -11.50
C LEU A 656 1.73 -42.86 -10.09
N THR A 657 2.52 -43.72 -9.47
CA THR A 657 3.01 -43.57 -8.09
C THR A 657 4.45 -44.07 -7.95
N VAL A 658 5.15 -43.53 -6.96
CA VAL A 658 6.45 -44.02 -6.50
C VAL A 658 6.44 -44.14 -4.98
N ILE A 659 7.17 -45.12 -4.44
CA ILE A 659 7.30 -45.30 -2.99
C ILE A 659 8.53 -44.55 -2.51
N VAL A 660 8.33 -43.54 -1.66
CA VAL A 660 9.40 -42.72 -1.05
C VAL A 660 9.29 -42.88 0.46
N ARG A 661 10.31 -43.51 1.09
CA ARG A 661 10.34 -43.80 2.54
C ARG A 661 9.03 -44.42 3.04
N ASP A 662 8.62 -45.51 2.39
CA ASP A 662 7.41 -46.30 2.65
C ASP A 662 6.07 -45.55 2.49
N LYS A 663 6.08 -44.30 1.99
CA LYS A 663 4.87 -43.57 1.55
C LYS A 663 4.69 -43.70 0.05
N ALA A 664 3.47 -43.95 -0.40
CA ALA A 664 3.11 -43.84 -1.82
C ALA A 664 2.88 -42.37 -2.18
N VAL A 665 3.66 -41.85 -3.12
CA VAL A 665 3.57 -40.47 -3.63
C VAL A 665 3.09 -40.50 -5.07
N PRO A 666 2.00 -39.78 -5.44
CA PRO A 666 1.55 -39.69 -6.82
C PRO A 666 2.55 -38.94 -7.71
N LEU A 667 2.71 -39.40 -8.95
CA LEU A 667 3.58 -38.83 -9.97
C LEU A 667 2.78 -38.22 -11.12
N PHE A 668 3.23 -37.07 -11.61
CA PHE A 668 2.76 -36.42 -12.83
C PHE A 668 3.95 -36.03 -13.72
N TYR A 669 3.83 -36.23 -15.03
CA TYR A 669 4.82 -35.73 -15.99
C TYR A 669 4.52 -34.26 -16.29
N LEU A 670 5.43 -33.35 -15.94
CA LEU A 670 5.19 -31.91 -16.07
C LEU A 670 5.09 -31.49 -17.56
N GLU A 671 5.78 -32.20 -18.43
CA GLU A 671 5.67 -32.14 -19.90
C GLU A 671 4.24 -32.35 -20.42
N GLN A 672 3.42 -33.20 -19.79
CA GLN A 672 2.03 -33.46 -20.21
C GLN A 672 1.09 -32.27 -19.91
N TRP A 673 1.52 -31.29 -19.12
CA TRP A 673 0.72 -30.13 -18.72
C TRP A 673 1.24 -28.82 -19.33
N LEU A 674 2.56 -28.65 -19.40
CA LEU A 674 3.17 -27.38 -19.81
C LEU A 674 3.54 -27.31 -21.31
N HIS A 675 3.66 -28.44 -22.02
CA HIS A 675 4.06 -28.40 -23.42
C HIS A 675 2.90 -27.91 -24.31
N ARG A 676 3.17 -26.88 -25.15
CA ARG A 676 2.17 -26.24 -26.04
C ARG A 676 1.46 -27.22 -26.98
N ASN A 677 2.16 -28.28 -27.41
CA ASN A 677 1.56 -29.39 -28.13
C ASN A 677 1.24 -30.50 -27.12
N LYS A 678 0.07 -31.13 -27.21
CA LYS A 678 -0.19 -32.36 -26.41
C LYS A 678 0.83 -33.43 -26.79
N THR A 679 1.75 -33.73 -25.88
CA THR A 679 2.71 -34.81 -26.06
C THR A 679 1.98 -36.14 -25.92
N ASN A 680 2.12 -37.02 -26.91
CA ASN A 680 1.62 -38.39 -26.84
C ASN A 680 2.55 -39.27 -25.96
N PHE A 681 3.11 -38.70 -24.89
CA PHE A 681 4.12 -39.33 -24.05
C PHE A 681 3.49 -40.42 -23.20
N ILE A 682 3.77 -41.67 -23.54
CA ILE A 682 3.28 -42.86 -22.84
C ILE A 682 4.23 -43.18 -21.70
N HIS A 683 3.68 -43.70 -20.61
CA HIS A 683 4.48 -44.21 -19.50
C HIS A 683 5.43 -45.32 -19.99
N GLY A 684 6.74 -45.04 -19.96
CA GLY A 684 7.81 -45.94 -20.42
C GLY A 684 8.72 -45.34 -21.52
N ASP A 685 8.30 -44.27 -22.20
CA ASP A 685 9.05 -43.67 -23.32
C ASP A 685 10.41 -43.08 -22.87
N LYS A 686 10.46 -42.45 -21.69
CA LYS A 686 11.70 -42.05 -20.99
C LYS A 686 12.06 -43.15 -19.97
N LYS A 687 13.28 -43.69 -20.04
CA LYS A 687 13.78 -44.74 -19.12
C LYS A 687 14.26 -44.19 -17.77
N GLN A 688 14.71 -42.93 -17.76
CA GLN A 688 15.12 -42.20 -16.58
C GLN A 688 14.54 -40.79 -16.66
N GLY A 689 14.31 -40.16 -15.51
CA GLY A 689 13.87 -38.78 -15.40
C GLY A 689 14.10 -38.25 -14.00
N HIS A 690 14.16 -36.94 -13.86
CA HIS A 690 14.32 -36.30 -12.56
C HIS A 690 12.95 -36.13 -11.91
N VAL A 691 12.85 -36.38 -10.61
CA VAL A 691 11.61 -36.19 -9.84
C VAL A 691 11.82 -35.12 -8.78
N VAL A 692 10.94 -34.11 -8.81
CA VAL A 692 10.83 -33.07 -7.78
C VAL A 692 9.61 -33.37 -6.93
N ILE A 693 9.81 -33.69 -5.65
CA ILE A 693 8.71 -33.86 -4.68
C ILE A 693 8.36 -32.50 -4.11
N VAL A 694 7.09 -32.13 -4.22
CA VAL A 694 6.50 -30.87 -3.76
C VAL A 694 5.53 -31.14 -2.61
N GLN A 695 5.59 -30.31 -1.58
CA GLN A 695 4.72 -30.36 -0.40
C GLN A 695 3.55 -29.39 -0.56
N LEU A 696 2.32 -29.85 -0.30
CA LEU A 696 1.08 -29.07 -0.46
C LEU A 696 0.22 -29.28 0.78
N GLY A 697 0.42 -28.44 1.80
CA GLY A 697 -0.15 -28.67 3.12
C GLY A 697 0.32 -30.02 3.66
N THR A 698 -0.61 -30.94 3.91
CA THR A 698 -0.32 -32.32 4.35
C THR A 698 0.04 -33.29 3.22
N MET A 699 -0.25 -32.95 1.95
CA MET A 699 -0.06 -33.83 0.80
C MET A 699 1.36 -33.71 0.20
N GLN A 700 1.84 -34.81 -0.39
CA GLN A 700 3.08 -34.88 -1.16
C GLN A 700 2.79 -35.33 -2.58
N ILE A 701 3.41 -34.69 -3.57
CA ILE A 701 3.21 -34.95 -5.00
C ILE A 701 4.56 -34.84 -5.72
N GLY A 702 4.85 -35.73 -6.67
CA GLY A 702 6.07 -35.68 -7.46
C GLY A 702 5.84 -35.24 -8.91
N PHE A 703 6.65 -34.30 -9.40
CA PHE A 703 6.72 -33.93 -10.81
C PHE A 703 7.93 -34.55 -11.48
N VAL A 704 7.71 -35.26 -12.59
CA VAL A 704 8.76 -35.73 -13.48
C VAL A 704 9.13 -34.60 -14.45
N VAL A 705 10.42 -34.24 -14.48
CA VAL A 705 11.02 -33.20 -15.32
C VAL A 705 12.22 -33.75 -16.10
N ASP A 706 12.64 -33.04 -17.15
CA ASP A 706 13.61 -33.56 -18.11
C ASP A 706 15.05 -33.37 -17.65
N ALA A 707 15.34 -32.23 -17.03
CA ALA A 707 16.60 -31.95 -16.34
C ALA A 707 16.36 -31.03 -15.12
N LEU A 708 17.27 -31.11 -14.16
CA LEU A 708 17.42 -30.12 -13.10
C LEU A 708 18.60 -29.23 -13.47
N ILE A 709 18.40 -27.91 -13.51
CA ILE A 709 19.44 -26.94 -13.87
C ILE A 709 20.22 -26.54 -12.61
N GLY A 710 19.50 -26.15 -11.55
CA GLY A 710 20.09 -25.73 -10.28
C GLY A 710 19.09 -24.97 -9.41
N GLN A 711 19.58 -24.37 -8.34
CA GLN A 711 18.84 -23.35 -7.57
C GLN A 711 19.27 -21.97 -8.06
N GLU A 712 18.32 -21.09 -8.37
CA GLU A 712 18.57 -19.67 -8.62
C GLU A 712 17.66 -18.82 -7.72
N GLU A 713 18.20 -17.72 -7.18
CA GLU A 713 17.39 -16.65 -6.58
C GLU A 713 16.93 -15.72 -7.70
N VAL A 714 15.62 -15.56 -7.84
CA VAL A 714 15.01 -14.91 -8.99
C VAL A 714 14.03 -13.81 -8.57
N VAL A 715 14.02 -12.69 -9.28
CA VAL A 715 13.06 -11.59 -9.06
C VAL A 715 11.76 -11.93 -9.75
N ILE A 716 10.67 -12.08 -9.00
CA ILE A 716 9.33 -12.31 -9.58
C ILE A 716 8.84 -11.02 -10.22
N LYS A 717 8.71 -11.01 -11.56
CA LYS A 717 7.97 -9.98 -12.29
C LYS A 717 6.54 -10.52 -12.55
N PRO A 718 5.47 -9.78 -12.18
CA PRO A 718 4.09 -10.26 -12.35
C PRO A 718 3.73 -10.40 -13.84
N LEU A 719 2.83 -11.33 -14.15
CA LEU A 719 2.32 -11.48 -15.51
C LEU A 719 1.41 -10.28 -15.87
N GLY A 720 1.72 -9.59 -16.97
CA GLY A 720 0.93 -8.46 -17.46
C GLY A 720 -0.52 -8.85 -17.79
N SER A 721 -1.41 -7.85 -17.93
CA SER A 721 -2.87 -8.02 -17.97
C SER A 721 -3.41 -9.09 -18.93
N MET A 722 -2.80 -9.27 -20.11
CA MET A 722 -3.19 -10.32 -21.08
C MET A 722 -2.87 -11.76 -20.65
N LEU A 723 -2.03 -11.94 -19.62
CA LEU A 723 -1.57 -13.23 -19.08
C LEU A 723 -1.95 -13.40 -17.60
N GLN A 724 -2.52 -12.38 -16.97
CA GLN A 724 -2.94 -12.41 -15.56
C GLN A 724 -4.03 -13.48 -15.36
N GLY A 725 -3.85 -14.34 -14.35
CA GLY A 725 -4.77 -15.47 -14.10
C GLY A 725 -4.52 -16.73 -14.95
N THR A 726 -3.41 -16.80 -15.70
CA THR A 726 -3.00 -18.04 -16.40
C THR A 726 -2.87 -19.22 -15.40
N PRO A 727 -3.66 -20.30 -15.54
CA PRO A 727 -3.71 -21.36 -14.53
C PRO A 727 -2.36 -22.07 -14.31
N GLY A 728 -1.88 -22.06 -13.07
CA GLY A 728 -0.62 -22.70 -12.67
C GLY A 728 0.64 -21.86 -12.90
N MET A 729 0.51 -20.57 -13.21
CA MET A 729 1.62 -19.62 -13.31
C MET A 729 1.50 -18.55 -12.21
N ALA A 730 2.54 -18.41 -11.39
CA ALA A 730 2.64 -17.37 -10.37
C ALA A 730 3.21 -16.05 -10.92
N GLY A 731 4.13 -16.15 -11.88
CA GLY A 731 4.85 -14.99 -12.43
C GLY A 731 5.83 -15.39 -13.53
N ALA A 732 6.65 -14.44 -13.97
CA ALA A 732 7.79 -14.68 -14.84
C ALA A 732 9.08 -14.13 -14.18
N THR A 733 10.23 -14.57 -14.66
CA THR A 733 11.53 -14.02 -14.25
C THR A 733 12.56 -14.11 -15.37
N ILE A 734 13.66 -13.40 -15.19
CA ILE A 734 14.84 -13.43 -16.07
C ILE A 734 15.86 -14.35 -15.39
N THR A 735 16.27 -15.42 -16.06
CA THR A 735 17.24 -16.39 -15.54
C THR A 735 18.66 -15.87 -15.58
N SER A 736 19.57 -16.48 -14.82
CA SER A 736 20.96 -16.03 -14.71
C SER A 736 21.66 -15.88 -16.07
N ASP A 737 21.29 -16.66 -17.09
CA ASP A 737 21.84 -16.61 -18.44
C ASP A 737 21.31 -15.44 -19.31
N GLY A 738 20.16 -14.85 -18.95
CA GLY A 738 19.41 -13.86 -19.73
C GLY A 738 18.15 -14.41 -20.42
N GLY A 739 17.81 -15.68 -20.21
CA GLY A 739 16.55 -16.27 -20.64
C GLY A 739 15.34 -15.78 -19.84
N ILE A 740 14.14 -16.23 -20.24
CA ILE A 740 12.89 -15.99 -19.50
C ILE A 740 12.35 -17.34 -19.02
N ALA A 741 12.14 -17.46 -17.71
CA ALA A 741 11.49 -18.61 -17.10
C ALA A 741 10.11 -18.23 -16.53
N LEU A 742 9.18 -19.18 -16.58
CA LEU A 742 7.87 -19.03 -15.93
C LEU A 742 7.88 -19.70 -14.56
N ILE A 743 7.36 -19.00 -13.55
CA ILE A 743 7.30 -19.47 -12.17
C ILE A 743 5.98 -20.20 -11.94
N LEU A 744 6.04 -21.43 -11.45
CA LEU A 744 4.89 -22.33 -11.36
C LEU A 744 4.13 -22.19 -10.02
N ASP A 745 2.85 -21.85 -10.11
CA ASP A 745 1.88 -21.98 -9.01
C ASP A 745 1.41 -23.44 -8.95
N VAL A 746 2.06 -24.26 -8.13
CA VAL A 746 1.75 -25.69 -8.02
C VAL A 746 0.30 -25.95 -7.56
N PRO A 747 -0.25 -25.27 -6.52
CA PRO A 747 -1.67 -25.35 -6.18
C PRO A 747 -2.62 -25.11 -7.37
N GLY A 748 -2.47 -24.02 -8.12
CA GLY A 748 -3.31 -23.72 -9.27
C GLY A 748 -3.13 -24.70 -10.44
N LEU A 749 -1.88 -25.12 -10.68
CA LEU A 749 -1.52 -26.11 -11.70
C LEU A 749 -2.28 -27.43 -11.47
N LEU A 750 -2.28 -27.92 -10.22
CA LEU A 750 -3.03 -29.12 -9.84
C LEU A 750 -4.55 -28.91 -9.90
N LYS A 751 -5.05 -27.78 -9.39
CA LYS A 751 -6.49 -27.44 -9.40
C LYS A 751 -7.06 -27.46 -10.82
N TYR A 752 -6.27 -27.07 -11.82
CA TYR A 752 -6.63 -27.09 -13.24
C TYR A 752 -6.39 -28.47 -13.88
N TYR A 753 -5.15 -28.98 -13.89
CA TYR A 753 -4.78 -30.16 -14.68
C TYR A 753 -5.21 -31.50 -14.06
N ALA A 754 -5.36 -31.61 -12.73
CA ALA A 754 -5.83 -32.86 -12.11
C ALA A 754 -7.32 -33.12 -12.36
N LYS A 755 -8.15 -32.07 -12.49
CA LYS A 755 -9.58 -32.20 -12.84
C LYS A 755 -9.80 -32.60 -14.31
N SER A 756 -8.83 -32.33 -15.19
CA SER A 756 -8.88 -32.57 -16.64
C SER A 756 -8.85 -34.05 -17.06
N LYS A 757 -8.76 -35.00 -16.11
CA LYS A 757 -8.72 -36.45 -16.34
C LYS A 757 -10.00 -37.21 -15.93
N LYS A 758 -11.14 -36.52 -15.80
CA LYS A 758 -12.47 -37.13 -15.58
C LYS A 758 -13.29 -37.16 -16.86
#